data_AF-A0A7G1Q9N8-F1
#
_entry.id   AF-A0A7G1Q9N8-F1
#
_cell.length_a   1.000
_cell.length_b   1.000
_cell.length_c   1.000
_cell.angle_alpha   90.00
_cell.angle_beta   90.00
_cell.angle_gamma   90.00
#
_symmetry.space_group_name_H-M   'P 1'
#
loop_
_entity.id
_entity.type
_entity.pdbx_description
1 polymer ?
#
loop_
_entity_poly.entity_id
_entity_poly.type
_entity_poly.pdbx_seq_one_letter_code
_entity_poly.pdbx_strand_id
1 'polypeptide(L)'
;MPTEVSSINIPRATYRLQFNKFFTFADGEKLIPYLHKLGISHCYASPYLKARSGSLHGYDIVDHSQLNPEIGSLEDFESMVACLHHHDMKQILDIVPNHMGIGGDDNHWWLDVLEHGPASKYAAYFDIDWRPFKEELRGKVLLPRLGKHYGEALEDGDIKLFLSSETGQFTICFYDQYLPVDPSTYPYILEYKSDSLSGGNSIETDPYFLEYQSLITAFKNLPDRNTLLNDPERREERLRDSIIFKRRLGEICQKCPAIKEFIFSIVSIFNGEQTKNFDLLHHLLENQAYRLTYWRVAAYEINYRRFFDVNDLAGINMEIPEVFMATHSFILELIKTGKIDGLRIDHPDGLYDPPQYYQRLTQYIAEAKEQPSQVQVIDNSAKPNFYIVIEKILASYEHLPQSWSICGTTGYDFANICNGIFIYSPTQKELEQIYARFIKYQFDFDRLLYKCKKVIIKTRISSDLTVLVNMLDNIAQSSRYSRDFTLNGLREALIEILAYFPVYRTYINVDRVSEEDKRFIQWAIAQAKKVNPGEDTSIFDFIQGILLLEVPTGVDIYQEIIPFVMRFQQYTGPVMAKAFEDTALYTYNYLTSLNDVGCDPRNYGTTVAAFHRENQERAQKWPYAMIASSTHDSKRSEDVRTRINVLSEIPAKWRKFLNLWRRINILKIRKSKDHRVPSYNDEYLFYQTILGTWPLYEMDEKELASYRDRIEIYMIKAVREAKIYSSWISPDHEYESGLIEFIHSTLSNIEKNRFLDNFLPFQKEVASYGLLNSASQVFLKLTAPGVPDIYQGNELWEFRLVDPDSRAPVNFSLREQMLEDLIDTANKAQSLSTYTYDLLKNREDGRLKLFLIWKVLNFRAKCSQLFENGEYVPLSTQGEKADHLCAFLRKNENQVAIIVASRWFSILGSDDNGLPLGESCWQNTQVEIPEAVECKIFRNILTDQQIEVIPELGKYYINSSQVFTHFPLALLIPSTMD
;
A
#
# COMPACT_ATOMS: atom_id res chain seq x y z
N MET A 1 7.50 -46.37 -5.38
CA MET A 1 6.80 -45.14 -5.80
C MET A 1 6.95 -44.14 -4.68
N PRO A 2 7.72 -43.05 -4.85
CA PRO A 2 7.59 -41.90 -3.96
C PRO A 2 6.29 -41.20 -4.33
N THR A 3 5.38 -41.08 -3.36
CA THR A 3 4.19 -40.22 -3.44
C THR A 3 4.65 -38.79 -3.73
N GLU A 4 4.28 -38.26 -4.90
CA GLU A 4 4.51 -36.87 -5.27
C GLU A 4 3.89 -35.97 -4.20
N VAL A 5 4.74 -35.15 -3.58
CA VAL A 5 4.37 -34.06 -2.68
C VAL A 5 3.43 -33.14 -3.43
N SER A 6 2.26 -32.81 -2.86
CA SER A 6 1.30 -31.92 -3.51
C SER A 6 2.00 -30.59 -3.87
N SER A 7 2.15 -30.34 -5.17
CA SER A 7 2.75 -29.12 -5.66
C SER A 7 1.80 -27.95 -5.38
N ILE A 8 2.35 -26.85 -4.85
CA ILE A 8 1.60 -25.59 -4.70
C ILE A 8 1.05 -25.21 -6.08
N ASN A 9 -0.20 -24.77 -6.15
CA ASN A 9 -0.74 -24.22 -7.38
C ASN A 9 -0.19 -22.80 -7.60
N ILE A 10 0.81 -22.67 -8.47
CA ILE A 10 1.45 -21.39 -8.78
C ILE A 10 0.64 -20.65 -9.86
N PRO A 11 0.26 -19.38 -9.65
CA PRO A 11 -0.37 -18.58 -10.68
C PRO A 11 0.56 -18.37 -11.89
N ARG A 12 0.01 -18.52 -13.10
CA ARG A 12 0.74 -18.21 -14.34
C ARG A 12 0.81 -16.71 -14.63
N ALA A 13 -0.23 -16.00 -14.21
CA ALA A 13 -0.42 -14.56 -14.30
C ALA A 13 -1.60 -14.15 -13.39
N THR A 14 -1.51 -12.95 -12.81
CA THR A 14 -2.53 -12.39 -11.91
C THR A 14 -3.12 -11.10 -12.47
N TYR A 15 -4.39 -10.85 -12.17
CA TYR A 15 -5.09 -9.61 -12.54
C TYR A 15 -5.73 -8.98 -11.31
N ARG A 16 -5.26 -7.80 -10.90
CA ARG A 16 -5.72 -7.12 -9.67
C ARG A 16 -7.07 -6.44 -9.89
N LEU A 17 -8.08 -6.85 -9.14
CA LEU A 17 -9.44 -6.31 -9.12
C LEU A 17 -9.72 -5.53 -7.83
N GLN A 18 -10.28 -4.33 -7.95
CA GLN A 18 -10.66 -3.45 -6.84
C GLN A 18 -12.16 -3.56 -6.56
N PHE A 19 -12.57 -4.52 -5.73
CA PHE A 19 -13.96 -4.70 -5.32
C PHE A 19 -14.42 -3.57 -4.39
N ASN A 20 -15.62 -3.05 -4.66
CA ASN A 20 -16.31 -2.04 -3.87
C ASN A 20 -17.78 -1.95 -4.33
N LYS A 21 -18.57 -1.03 -3.77
CA LYS A 21 -19.99 -0.87 -4.12
C LYS A 21 -20.29 -0.53 -5.59
N PHE A 22 -19.29 -0.08 -6.36
CA PHE A 22 -19.40 0.23 -7.79
C PHE A 22 -18.77 -0.84 -8.70
N PHE A 23 -18.09 -1.83 -8.12
CA PHE A 23 -17.52 -2.98 -8.82
C PHE A 23 -17.65 -4.20 -7.90
N THR A 24 -18.77 -4.90 -8.04
CA THR A 24 -19.27 -5.95 -7.14
C THR A 24 -18.78 -7.35 -7.54
N PHE A 25 -19.11 -8.39 -6.75
CA PHE A 25 -18.88 -9.78 -7.16
C PHE A 25 -19.57 -10.13 -8.46
N ALA A 26 -20.78 -9.63 -8.70
CA ALA A 26 -21.51 -9.83 -9.95
C ALA A 26 -20.84 -9.17 -11.16
N ASP A 27 -20.15 -8.03 -10.96
CA ASP A 27 -19.36 -7.40 -12.02
C ASP A 27 -18.06 -8.14 -12.26
N GLY A 28 -17.41 -8.63 -11.20
CA GLY A 28 -16.27 -9.54 -11.26
C GLY A 28 -16.59 -10.83 -12.02
N GLU A 29 -17.75 -11.45 -11.76
CA GLU A 29 -18.21 -12.67 -12.43
C GLU A 29 -18.29 -12.48 -13.95
N LYS A 30 -18.92 -11.39 -14.40
CA LYS A 30 -19.06 -11.06 -15.84
C LYS A 30 -17.72 -10.86 -16.53
N LEU A 31 -16.68 -10.49 -15.79
CA LEU A 31 -15.36 -10.19 -16.32
C LEU A 31 -14.49 -11.45 -16.52
N ILE A 32 -14.78 -12.55 -15.82
CA ILE A 32 -13.99 -13.78 -15.84
C ILE A 32 -13.76 -14.32 -17.26
N PRO A 33 -14.78 -14.45 -18.14
CA PRO A 33 -14.57 -14.96 -19.50
C PRO A 33 -13.57 -14.12 -20.31
N TYR A 34 -13.62 -12.79 -20.14
CA TYR A 34 -12.67 -11.86 -20.76
C TYR A 34 -11.25 -12.06 -20.24
N LEU A 35 -11.07 -12.16 -18.92
CA LEU A 35 -9.75 -12.38 -18.30
C LEU A 35 -9.16 -13.73 -18.68
N HIS A 36 -9.99 -14.77 -18.77
CA HIS A 36 -9.59 -16.08 -19.26
C HIS A 36 -9.08 -15.99 -20.71
N LYS A 37 -9.84 -15.34 -21.61
CA LYS A 37 -9.42 -15.10 -23.01
C LYS A 37 -8.09 -14.33 -23.09
N LEU A 38 -7.90 -13.34 -22.21
CA LEU A 38 -6.66 -12.56 -22.12
C LEU A 38 -5.44 -13.43 -21.71
N GLY A 39 -5.68 -14.55 -21.02
CA GLY A 39 -4.65 -15.49 -20.56
C GLY A 39 -4.35 -15.42 -19.06
N ILE A 40 -5.21 -14.76 -18.28
CA ILE A 40 -5.09 -14.68 -16.82
C ILE A 40 -5.45 -16.02 -16.19
N SER A 41 -4.70 -16.40 -15.15
CA SER A 41 -4.98 -17.64 -14.39
C SER A 41 -5.65 -17.38 -13.05
N HIS A 42 -5.34 -16.25 -12.40
CA HIS A 42 -5.84 -15.93 -11.08
C HIS A 42 -6.31 -14.48 -11.01
N CYS A 43 -7.51 -14.26 -10.51
CA CYS A 43 -7.96 -12.94 -10.09
C CYS A 43 -7.29 -12.60 -8.75
N TYR A 44 -6.56 -11.50 -8.69
CA TYR A 44 -6.03 -10.97 -7.44
C TYR A 44 -7.05 -9.98 -6.87
N ALA A 45 -7.89 -10.44 -5.93
CA ALA A 45 -8.95 -9.65 -5.34
C ALA A 45 -8.41 -8.70 -4.27
N SER A 46 -8.88 -7.45 -4.25
CA SER A 46 -8.77 -6.56 -3.08
C SER A 46 -9.49 -7.15 -1.86
N PRO A 47 -9.26 -6.60 -0.65
CA PRO A 47 -9.97 -7.08 0.53
C PRO A 47 -11.48 -6.93 0.33
N TYR A 48 -12.23 -8.02 0.59
CA TYR A 48 -13.69 -8.05 0.48
C TYR A 48 -14.38 -8.52 1.75
N LEU A 49 -13.65 -8.63 2.86
CA LEU A 49 -14.25 -8.77 4.19
C LEU A 49 -14.94 -7.47 4.56
N LYS A 50 -15.89 -7.54 5.50
CA LYS A 50 -16.69 -6.37 5.87
C LYS A 50 -15.80 -5.24 6.39
N ALA A 51 -15.75 -4.19 5.59
CA ALA A 51 -15.09 -2.93 5.88
C ALA A 51 -16.10 -1.87 6.27
N ARG A 52 -15.62 -0.67 6.59
CA ARG A 52 -16.51 0.46 6.86
C ARG A 52 -17.50 0.70 5.73
N SER A 53 -18.70 1.14 6.09
CA SER A 53 -19.69 1.52 5.09
C SER A 53 -19.16 2.63 4.17
N GLY A 54 -19.36 2.45 2.87
CA GLY A 54 -18.87 3.33 1.83
C GLY A 54 -17.39 3.19 1.48
N SER A 55 -16.66 2.25 2.09
CA SER A 55 -15.25 1.98 1.76
C SER A 55 -15.10 1.62 0.28
N LEU A 56 -14.14 2.26 -0.39
CA LEU A 56 -13.81 1.99 -1.80
C LEU A 56 -12.60 1.06 -1.96
N HIS A 57 -12.01 0.60 -0.86
CA HIS A 57 -10.75 -0.13 -0.87
C HIS A 57 -10.69 -1.36 0.04
N GLY A 58 -11.53 -1.46 1.07
CA GLY A 58 -11.63 -2.64 1.93
C GLY A 58 -10.56 -2.80 3.02
N TYR A 59 -9.47 -2.00 3.01
CA TYR A 59 -8.42 -2.04 4.05
C TYR A 59 -8.87 -1.64 5.47
N ASP A 60 -9.99 -0.95 5.61
CA ASP A 60 -10.59 -0.55 6.88
C ASP A 60 -11.59 -1.58 7.39
N ILE A 61 -11.13 -2.83 7.56
CA ILE A 61 -11.94 -3.98 8.01
C ILE A 61 -12.52 -3.72 9.39
N VAL A 62 -13.83 -3.92 9.54
CA VAL A 62 -14.55 -3.81 10.82
C VAL A 62 -15.01 -5.16 11.35
N ASP A 63 -15.07 -6.19 10.49
CA ASP A 63 -15.42 -7.56 10.87
C ASP A 63 -14.78 -8.58 9.93
N HIS A 64 -13.93 -9.45 10.50
CA HIS A 64 -13.21 -10.49 9.76
C HIS A 64 -14.05 -11.76 9.50
N SER A 65 -15.24 -11.88 10.10
CA SER A 65 -16.05 -13.11 10.06
C SER A 65 -17.05 -13.18 8.90
N GLN A 66 -17.19 -12.12 8.10
CA GLN A 66 -18.17 -12.04 7.04
C GLN A 66 -17.70 -11.23 5.83
N LEU A 67 -18.32 -11.51 4.68
CA LEU A 67 -18.15 -10.74 3.45
C LEU A 67 -18.72 -9.33 3.60
N ASN A 68 -18.19 -8.39 2.82
CA ASN A 68 -18.72 -7.03 2.77
C ASN A 68 -20.07 -6.99 2.02
N PRO A 69 -21.17 -6.62 2.69
CA PRO A 69 -22.49 -6.59 2.05
C PRO A 69 -22.61 -5.53 0.94
N GLU A 70 -21.74 -4.52 0.89
CA GLU A 70 -21.71 -3.55 -0.21
C GLU A 70 -21.07 -4.11 -1.48
N ILE A 71 -20.30 -5.20 -1.39
CA ILE A 71 -19.65 -5.85 -2.55
C ILE A 71 -20.54 -6.93 -3.15
N GLY A 72 -21.39 -7.58 -2.36
CA GLY A 72 -22.35 -8.58 -2.83
C GLY A 72 -22.79 -9.54 -1.72
N SER A 73 -23.77 -10.39 -2.03
CA SER A 73 -24.22 -11.45 -1.11
C SER A 73 -23.28 -12.66 -1.14
N LEU A 74 -23.52 -13.62 -0.24
CA LEU A 74 -22.82 -14.91 -0.30
C LEU A 74 -23.13 -15.64 -1.61
N GLU A 75 -24.37 -15.56 -2.11
CA GLU A 75 -24.76 -16.16 -3.39
C GLU A 75 -24.00 -15.53 -4.57
N ASP A 76 -23.83 -14.21 -4.59
CA ASP A 76 -23.02 -13.53 -5.62
C ASP A 76 -21.57 -14.01 -5.59
N PHE A 77 -20.99 -14.17 -4.38
CA PHE A 77 -19.65 -14.68 -4.20
C PHE A 77 -19.50 -16.14 -4.67
N GLU A 78 -20.42 -17.03 -4.30
CA GLU A 78 -20.41 -18.42 -4.75
C GLU A 78 -20.58 -18.53 -6.28
N SER A 79 -21.42 -17.68 -6.87
CA SER A 79 -21.60 -17.60 -8.34
C SER A 79 -20.31 -17.19 -9.05
N MET A 80 -19.64 -16.14 -8.54
CA MET A 80 -18.33 -15.71 -9.06
C MET A 80 -17.28 -16.82 -8.94
N VAL A 81 -17.21 -17.51 -7.80
CA VAL A 81 -16.28 -18.64 -7.59
C VAL A 81 -16.58 -19.80 -8.55
N ALA A 82 -17.85 -20.14 -8.75
CA ALA A 82 -18.23 -21.17 -9.71
C ALA A 82 -17.83 -20.79 -11.15
N CYS A 83 -17.98 -19.52 -11.53
CA CYS A 83 -17.54 -19.01 -12.82
C CYS A 83 -16.01 -19.07 -12.97
N LEU A 84 -15.24 -18.73 -11.93
CA LEU A 84 -13.78 -18.89 -11.92
C LEU A 84 -13.41 -20.34 -12.21
N HIS A 85 -13.96 -21.29 -11.47
CA HIS A 85 -13.69 -22.71 -11.66
C HIS A 85 -14.13 -23.24 -13.02
N HIS A 86 -15.24 -22.76 -13.57
CA HIS A 86 -15.69 -23.13 -14.92
C HIS A 86 -14.67 -22.77 -16.01
N HIS A 87 -13.89 -21.70 -15.79
CA HIS A 87 -12.85 -21.23 -16.70
C HIS A 87 -11.44 -21.68 -16.30
N ASP A 88 -11.29 -22.69 -15.42
CA ASP A 88 -9.99 -23.12 -14.86
C ASP A 88 -9.18 -21.95 -14.26
N MET A 89 -9.89 -20.92 -13.80
CA MET A 89 -9.37 -19.75 -13.11
C MET A 89 -9.63 -19.85 -11.61
N LYS A 90 -8.84 -19.10 -10.86
CA LYS A 90 -8.82 -19.12 -9.40
C LYS A 90 -8.66 -17.72 -8.84
N GLN A 91 -8.57 -17.57 -7.52
CA GLN A 91 -8.34 -16.26 -6.91
C GLN A 91 -7.30 -16.25 -5.80
N ILE A 92 -6.64 -15.09 -5.68
CA ILE A 92 -5.76 -14.70 -4.59
C ILE A 92 -6.49 -13.61 -3.80
N LEU A 93 -6.64 -13.78 -2.49
CA LEU A 93 -7.25 -12.78 -1.62
C LEU A 93 -6.20 -11.89 -0.96
N ASP A 94 -6.38 -10.58 -1.05
CA ASP A 94 -5.70 -9.60 -0.21
C ASP A 94 -6.26 -9.60 1.21
N ILE A 95 -5.42 -9.85 2.21
CA ILE A 95 -5.80 -9.90 3.62
C ILE A 95 -5.06 -8.83 4.43
N VAL A 96 -5.73 -8.31 5.47
CA VAL A 96 -5.25 -7.17 6.28
C VAL A 96 -5.08 -7.59 7.74
N PRO A 97 -3.95 -8.20 8.11
CA PRO A 97 -3.74 -8.71 9.47
C PRO A 97 -3.21 -7.66 10.45
N ASN A 98 -2.71 -6.51 9.97
CA ASN A 98 -2.04 -5.55 10.85
C ASN A 98 -2.99 -4.68 11.67
N HIS A 99 -4.18 -4.38 11.15
CA HIS A 99 -5.05 -3.34 11.70
C HIS A 99 -6.53 -3.53 11.34
N MET A 100 -7.41 -2.81 12.03
CA MET A 100 -8.86 -2.73 11.77
C MET A 100 -9.36 -1.28 11.73
N GLY A 101 -10.45 -1.03 11.00
CA GLY A 101 -11.19 0.23 10.98
C GLY A 101 -11.91 0.50 12.30
N ILE A 102 -11.71 1.70 12.86
CA ILE A 102 -12.27 2.13 14.16
C ILE A 102 -13.00 3.49 14.08
N GLY A 103 -13.36 3.91 12.87
CA GLY A 103 -13.87 5.26 12.57
C GLY A 103 -15.38 5.44 12.57
N GLY A 104 -16.14 4.54 13.21
CA GLY A 104 -17.60 4.55 13.22
C GLY A 104 -18.19 3.68 14.33
N ASP A 105 -19.47 3.32 14.19
CA ASP A 105 -20.25 2.47 15.10
C ASP A 105 -20.40 1.02 14.59
N ASP A 106 -19.59 0.62 13.62
CA ASP A 106 -19.66 -0.64 12.88
C ASP A 106 -18.63 -1.70 13.34
N ASN A 107 -17.58 -1.30 14.07
CA ASN A 107 -16.60 -2.21 14.68
C ASN A 107 -17.02 -2.59 16.11
N HIS A 108 -17.66 -3.75 16.25
CA HIS A 108 -18.15 -4.23 17.54
C HIS A 108 -17.02 -4.47 18.56
N TRP A 109 -15.84 -4.94 18.13
CA TRP A 109 -14.72 -5.17 19.04
C TRP A 109 -14.23 -3.86 19.64
N TRP A 110 -14.08 -2.83 18.81
CA TRP A 110 -13.65 -1.51 19.26
C TRP A 110 -14.68 -0.86 20.18
N LEU A 111 -15.98 -0.91 19.83
CA LEU A 111 -17.03 -0.35 20.68
C LEU A 111 -17.09 -1.03 22.06
N ASP A 112 -16.90 -2.35 22.13
CA ASP A 112 -16.83 -3.07 23.40
C ASP A 112 -15.63 -2.62 24.26
N VAL A 113 -14.47 -2.36 23.64
CA VAL A 113 -13.31 -1.72 24.29
C VAL A 113 -13.65 -0.31 24.78
N LEU A 114 -14.38 0.49 24.00
CA LEU A 114 -14.79 1.83 24.43
C LEU A 114 -15.83 1.82 25.56
N GLU A 115 -16.67 0.78 25.65
CA GLU A 115 -17.67 0.63 26.72
C GLU A 115 -17.05 0.10 28.02
N HIS A 116 -16.17 -0.90 27.91
CA HIS A 116 -15.66 -1.66 29.06
C HIS A 116 -14.18 -1.42 29.37
N GLY A 117 -13.44 -0.67 28.55
CA GLY A 117 -12.03 -0.37 28.76
C GLY A 117 -11.17 -1.64 28.89
N PRO A 118 -10.22 -1.69 29.86
CA PRO A 118 -9.39 -2.86 30.11
C PRO A 118 -10.15 -4.15 30.46
N ALA A 119 -11.43 -4.05 30.85
CA ALA A 119 -12.28 -5.19 31.15
C ALA A 119 -12.99 -5.76 29.90
N SER A 120 -12.83 -5.16 28.73
CA SER A 120 -13.32 -5.75 27.48
C SER A 120 -12.62 -7.09 27.20
N LYS A 121 -13.35 -8.06 26.62
CA LYS A 121 -12.72 -9.28 26.09
C LYS A 121 -11.78 -9.00 24.90
N TYR A 122 -11.99 -7.89 24.20
CA TYR A 122 -11.19 -7.49 23.05
C TYR A 122 -10.10 -6.47 23.42
N ALA A 123 -9.93 -6.11 24.71
CA ALA A 123 -8.90 -5.16 25.14
C ALA A 123 -7.48 -5.60 24.73
N ALA A 124 -7.21 -6.91 24.72
CA ALA A 124 -5.94 -7.49 24.28
C ALA A 124 -5.85 -7.71 22.76
N TYR A 125 -6.95 -7.54 22.01
CA TYR A 125 -6.94 -7.68 20.55
C TYR A 125 -6.27 -6.49 19.89
N PHE A 126 -6.42 -5.30 20.48
CA PHE A 126 -5.82 -4.06 20.00
C PHE A 126 -4.55 -3.73 20.78
N ASP A 127 -3.62 -3.09 20.09
CA ASP A 127 -2.36 -2.60 20.66
C ASP A 127 -2.58 -1.25 21.35
N ILE A 128 -3.02 -1.28 22.61
CA ILE A 128 -3.34 -0.10 23.43
C ILE A 128 -2.37 -0.02 24.63
N ASP A 129 -1.72 1.13 24.78
CA ASP A 129 -1.04 1.51 26.02
C ASP A 129 -2.07 2.00 27.03
N TRP A 130 -2.47 1.11 27.94
CA TRP A 130 -3.41 1.38 29.03
C TRP A 130 -2.81 2.14 30.21
N ARG A 131 -1.48 2.31 30.25
CA ARG A 131 -0.77 3.00 31.33
C ARG A 131 0.18 4.07 30.77
N PRO A 132 -0.33 5.01 29.96
CA PRO A 132 0.50 6.07 29.41
C PRO A 132 0.98 6.98 30.55
N PHE A 133 2.03 7.76 30.27
CA PHE A 133 2.64 8.67 31.24
C PHE A 133 1.63 9.70 31.79
N LYS A 134 0.73 10.19 30.94
CA LYS A 134 -0.32 11.13 31.32
C LYS A 134 -1.35 10.42 32.19
N GLU A 135 -1.40 10.76 33.48
CA GLU A 135 -2.25 10.08 34.46
C GLU A 135 -3.74 10.12 34.10
N GLU A 136 -4.20 11.22 33.49
CA GLU A 136 -5.57 11.40 33.00
C GLU A 136 -6.01 10.37 31.94
N LEU A 137 -5.05 9.73 31.26
CA LEU A 137 -5.28 8.72 30.22
C LEU A 137 -5.13 7.28 30.72
N ARG A 138 -4.75 7.06 31.98
CA ARG A 138 -4.66 5.69 32.54
C ARG A 138 -6.03 5.02 32.49
N GLY A 139 -6.08 3.82 31.92
CA GLY A 139 -7.33 3.07 31.74
C GLY A 139 -8.30 3.66 30.70
N LYS A 140 -7.85 4.62 29.88
CA LYS A 140 -8.65 5.26 28.83
C LYS A 140 -8.00 5.14 27.46
N VAL A 141 -8.82 5.12 26.42
CA VAL A 141 -8.39 5.28 25.02
C VAL A 141 -8.54 6.74 24.58
N LEU A 142 -7.48 7.35 24.04
CA LEU A 142 -7.59 8.69 23.47
C LEU A 142 -8.25 8.64 22.09
N LEU A 143 -9.35 9.38 21.88
CA LEU A 143 -10.08 9.46 20.62
C LEU A 143 -9.95 10.86 19.98
N PRO A 144 -8.96 11.07 19.10
CA PRO A 144 -8.71 12.36 18.45
C PRO A 144 -9.66 12.60 17.26
N ARG A 145 -10.94 12.85 17.58
CA ARG A 145 -12.06 12.89 16.60
C ARG A 145 -12.72 14.26 16.44
N LEU A 146 -12.53 15.17 17.39
CA LEU A 146 -13.22 16.46 17.35
C LEU A 146 -12.58 17.39 16.32
N GLY A 147 -13.41 18.19 15.64
CA GLY A 147 -12.97 19.20 14.66
C GLY A 147 -12.39 20.47 15.30
N LYS A 148 -12.61 20.66 16.61
CA LYS A 148 -12.16 21.81 17.43
C LYS A 148 -11.78 21.35 18.84
N HIS A 149 -11.41 22.30 19.71
CA HIS A 149 -11.05 22.00 21.10
C HIS A 149 -12.23 21.43 21.88
N TYR A 150 -11.96 20.50 22.81
CA TYR A 150 -12.98 19.79 23.58
C TYR A 150 -14.00 20.71 24.26
N GLY A 151 -13.53 21.76 24.94
CA GLY A 151 -14.42 22.71 25.63
C GLY A 151 -15.37 23.42 24.67
N GLU A 152 -14.86 23.91 23.54
CA GLU A 152 -15.68 24.55 22.50
C GLU A 152 -16.69 23.56 21.90
N ALA A 153 -16.27 22.32 21.61
CA ALA A 153 -17.17 21.29 21.09
C ALA A 153 -18.29 20.94 22.09
N LEU A 154 -17.96 20.88 23.38
CA LEU A 154 -18.93 20.61 24.44
C LEU A 154 -19.94 21.77 24.58
N GLU A 155 -19.46 23.00 24.67
CA GLU A 155 -20.29 24.19 24.88
C GLU A 155 -21.17 24.55 23.66
N ASP A 156 -20.68 24.27 22.45
CA ASP A 156 -21.47 24.41 21.21
C ASP A 156 -22.56 23.33 21.07
N GLY A 157 -22.53 22.30 21.93
CA GLY A 157 -23.45 21.18 21.88
C GLY A 157 -23.16 20.21 20.74
N ASP A 158 -21.92 20.14 20.25
CA ASP A 158 -21.49 19.13 19.28
C ASP A 158 -21.42 17.73 19.92
N ILE A 159 -21.32 17.66 21.25
CA ILE A 159 -21.28 16.42 22.03
C ILE A 159 -22.57 16.31 22.84
N LYS A 160 -23.31 15.21 22.70
CA LYS A 160 -24.61 15.03 23.36
C LYS A 160 -24.78 13.60 23.87
N LEU A 161 -25.40 13.47 25.03
CA LEU A 161 -25.90 12.22 25.58
C LEU A 161 -27.25 11.86 24.94
N PHE A 162 -27.43 10.59 24.60
CA PHE A 162 -28.66 10.02 24.08
C PHE A 162 -29.03 8.74 24.83
N LEU A 163 -30.32 8.44 24.93
CA LEU A 163 -30.86 7.18 25.41
C LEU A 163 -31.64 6.49 24.28
N SER A 164 -31.28 5.25 23.97
CA SER A 164 -32.14 4.36 23.20
C SER A 164 -33.18 3.73 24.12
N SER A 165 -34.43 4.18 24.04
CA SER A 165 -35.52 3.64 24.89
C SER A 165 -35.87 2.19 24.58
N GLU A 166 -35.41 1.65 23.45
CA GLU A 166 -35.61 0.25 23.08
C GLU A 166 -34.56 -0.66 23.74
N THR A 167 -33.30 -0.27 23.70
CA THR A 167 -32.18 -1.10 24.19
C THR A 167 -31.79 -0.77 25.63
N GLY A 168 -32.22 0.38 26.15
CA GLY A 168 -31.77 0.92 27.44
C GLY A 168 -30.30 1.36 27.43
N GLN A 169 -29.73 1.60 26.26
CA GLN A 169 -28.33 2.01 26.12
C GLN A 169 -28.22 3.54 26.10
N PHE A 170 -27.29 4.06 26.90
CA PHE A 170 -26.82 5.44 26.79
C PHE A 170 -25.64 5.52 25.82
N THR A 171 -25.67 6.52 24.95
CA THR A 171 -24.59 6.80 23.99
C THR A 171 -24.21 8.27 24.00
N ILE A 172 -22.93 8.54 23.77
CA ILE A 172 -22.43 9.87 23.46
C ILE A 172 -22.40 10.01 21.94
N CYS A 173 -23.21 10.90 21.41
CA CYS A 173 -23.19 11.27 20.01
C CYS A 173 -22.33 12.52 19.83
N PHE A 174 -21.46 12.50 18.83
CA PHE A 174 -20.79 13.70 18.34
C PHE A 174 -20.76 13.67 16.81
N TYR A 175 -21.17 14.77 16.18
CA TYR A 175 -21.47 14.81 14.74
C TYR A 175 -22.42 13.68 14.32
N ASP A 176 -21.92 12.70 13.56
CA ASP A 176 -22.62 11.51 13.06
C ASP A 176 -22.20 10.21 13.75
N GLN A 177 -21.36 10.27 14.79
CA GLN A 177 -20.78 9.10 15.45
C GLN A 177 -21.39 8.86 16.83
N TYR A 178 -21.56 7.59 17.21
CA TYR A 178 -22.10 7.17 18.49
C TYR A 178 -21.08 6.34 19.27
N LEU A 179 -20.77 6.77 20.50
CA LEU A 179 -19.90 6.05 21.43
C LEU A 179 -20.73 5.48 22.58
N PRO A 180 -20.42 4.28 23.07
CA PRO A 180 -21.11 3.72 24.22
C PRO A 180 -20.78 4.49 25.50
N VAL A 181 -21.68 4.46 26.48
CA VAL A 181 -21.43 4.94 27.84
C VAL A 181 -21.20 3.73 28.74
N ASP A 182 -20.20 3.80 29.62
CA ASP A 182 -19.92 2.74 30.59
C ASP A 182 -21.14 2.50 31.49
N PRO A 183 -21.71 1.28 31.51
CA PRO A 183 -22.88 0.94 32.32
C PRO A 183 -22.73 1.22 33.82
N SER A 184 -21.53 1.15 34.38
CA SER A 184 -21.26 1.50 35.79
C SER A 184 -21.43 3.00 36.09
N THR A 185 -21.46 3.84 35.06
CA THR A 185 -21.71 5.29 35.17
C THR A 185 -23.19 5.64 35.01
N TYR A 186 -24.07 4.70 34.63
CA TYR A 186 -25.51 4.95 34.49
C TYR A 186 -26.17 5.48 35.77
N PRO A 187 -25.81 5.03 36.99
CA PRO A 187 -26.38 5.59 38.22
C PRO A 187 -26.21 7.11 38.32
N TYR A 188 -25.11 7.68 37.80
CA TYR A 188 -24.90 9.13 37.78
C TYR A 188 -25.97 9.90 36.98
N ILE A 189 -26.52 9.27 35.94
CA ILE A 189 -27.61 9.82 35.13
C ILE A 189 -28.95 9.50 35.81
N LEU A 190 -29.17 8.24 36.18
CA LEU A 190 -30.46 7.72 36.62
C LEU A 190 -30.87 8.18 38.03
N GLU A 191 -29.91 8.45 38.92
CA GLU A 191 -30.17 8.97 40.27
C GLU A 191 -30.39 10.50 40.29
N TYR A 192 -30.00 11.22 39.22
CA TYR A 192 -30.04 12.67 39.23
C TYR A 192 -31.48 13.21 39.32
N LYS A 193 -31.79 13.91 40.41
CA LYS A 193 -33.14 14.40 40.77
C LYS A 193 -34.19 13.28 40.88
N SER A 194 -33.80 12.04 41.18
CA SER A 194 -34.72 10.91 41.35
C SER A 194 -35.79 11.15 42.42
N ASP A 195 -35.50 11.95 43.47
CA ASP A 195 -36.46 12.39 44.48
C ASP A 195 -37.68 13.16 43.91
N SER A 196 -37.55 13.71 42.69
CA SER A 196 -38.64 14.42 42.01
C SER A 196 -39.68 13.47 41.39
N LEU A 197 -39.35 12.19 41.18
CA LEU A 197 -40.29 11.15 40.74
C LEU A 197 -41.18 10.64 41.89
N SER A 198 -40.67 10.65 43.13
CA SER A 198 -41.37 10.15 44.34
C SER A 198 -42.37 11.14 44.95
N GLY A 199 -42.50 12.36 44.38
CA GLY A 199 -43.30 13.47 44.94
C GLY A 199 -44.82 13.27 45.01
N GLY A 200 -45.35 12.08 44.70
CA GLY A 200 -46.74 11.69 44.94
C GLY A 200 -46.82 10.30 45.55
N ASN A 201 -47.48 10.16 46.71
CA ASN A 201 -47.61 8.94 47.52
C ASN A 201 -48.09 7.65 46.80
N SER A 202 -48.45 7.70 45.51
CA SER A 202 -48.90 6.56 44.70
C SER A 202 -47.81 5.90 43.82
N ILE A 203 -46.66 6.55 43.61
CA ILE A 203 -45.58 6.05 42.72
C ILE A 203 -44.57 5.15 43.45
N GLU A 204 -44.37 5.32 44.76
CA GLU A 204 -43.40 4.54 45.54
C GLU A 204 -43.76 3.04 45.66
N THR A 205 -45.02 2.68 45.42
CA THR A 205 -45.50 1.29 45.36
C THR A 205 -45.65 0.74 43.94
N ASP A 206 -45.33 1.53 42.90
CA ASP A 206 -45.37 1.08 41.51
C ASP A 206 -44.26 0.02 41.28
N PRO A 207 -44.61 -1.21 40.83
CA PRO A 207 -43.62 -2.25 40.54
C PRO A 207 -42.49 -1.80 39.61
N TYR A 208 -42.77 -0.93 38.64
CA TYR A 208 -41.76 -0.44 37.70
C TYR A 208 -40.82 0.58 38.33
N PHE A 209 -41.27 1.36 39.31
CA PHE A 209 -40.43 2.30 40.05
C PHE A 209 -39.47 1.56 41.00
N LEU A 210 -39.95 0.51 41.68
CA LEU A 210 -39.10 -0.38 42.49
C LEU A 210 -38.07 -1.11 41.63
N GLU A 211 -38.47 -1.59 40.45
CA GLU A 211 -37.56 -2.22 39.49
C GLU A 211 -36.50 -1.23 39.00
N TYR A 212 -36.88 0.02 38.73
CA TYR A 212 -35.96 1.11 38.37
C TYR A 212 -34.91 1.37 39.45
N GLN A 213 -35.32 1.49 40.72
CA GLN A 213 -34.40 1.66 41.86
C GLN A 213 -33.46 0.46 42.06
N SER A 214 -33.99 -0.76 41.92
CA SER A 214 -33.21 -1.99 41.96
C SER A 214 -32.15 -2.03 40.86
N LEU A 215 -32.51 -1.57 39.66
CA LEU A 215 -31.63 -1.54 38.50
C LEU A 215 -30.48 -0.52 38.66
N ILE A 216 -30.75 0.64 39.24
CA ILE A 216 -29.71 1.61 39.61
C ILE A 216 -28.68 0.97 40.55
N THR A 217 -29.15 0.25 41.57
CA THR A 217 -28.28 -0.47 42.52
C THR A 217 -27.48 -1.56 41.81
N ALA A 218 -28.10 -2.27 40.86
CA ALA A 218 -27.45 -3.30 40.07
C ALA A 218 -26.31 -2.74 39.21
N PHE A 219 -26.53 -1.62 38.50
CA PHE A 219 -25.48 -0.94 37.74
C PHE A 219 -24.33 -0.45 38.64
N LYS A 220 -24.63 0.05 39.84
CA LYS A 220 -23.63 0.51 40.82
C LYS A 220 -22.72 -0.61 41.33
N ASN A 221 -23.24 -1.83 41.38
CA ASN A 221 -22.52 -3.02 41.82
C ASN A 221 -21.73 -3.71 40.70
N LEU A 222 -21.78 -3.21 39.46
CA LEU A 222 -20.95 -3.74 38.39
C LEU A 222 -19.47 -3.65 38.77
N PRO A 223 -18.69 -4.73 38.62
CA PRO A 223 -17.25 -4.72 38.89
C PRO A 223 -16.52 -3.58 38.15
N ASP A 224 -15.58 -2.90 38.80
CA ASP A 224 -14.87 -1.75 38.22
C ASP A 224 -13.96 -2.15 37.04
N ARG A 225 -14.06 -1.46 35.91
CA ARG A 225 -13.33 -1.84 34.69
C ARG A 225 -11.80 -1.82 34.83
N ASN A 226 -11.24 -0.99 35.71
CA ASN A 226 -9.78 -0.78 35.79
C ASN A 226 -9.07 -1.81 36.66
N THR A 227 -9.81 -2.55 37.49
CA THR A 227 -9.27 -3.52 38.46
C THR A 227 -9.37 -4.98 38.00
N LEU A 228 -9.96 -5.23 36.82
CA LEU A 228 -10.33 -6.58 36.35
C LEU A 228 -9.37 -7.20 35.32
N LEU A 229 -8.21 -6.58 35.10
CA LEU A 229 -7.21 -7.10 34.15
C LEU A 229 -6.76 -8.54 34.49
N ASN A 230 -6.78 -8.92 35.77
CA ASN A 230 -6.33 -10.23 36.25
C ASN A 230 -7.45 -11.08 36.89
N ASP A 231 -8.73 -10.74 36.67
CA ASP A 231 -9.89 -11.43 37.27
C ASP A 231 -10.92 -11.79 36.18
N PRO A 232 -10.76 -12.97 35.51
CA PRO A 232 -11.62 -13.38 34.41
C PRO A 232 -13.08 -13.59 34.82
N GLU A 233 -13.34 -14.13 36.01
CA GLU A 233 -14.70 -14.43 36.48
C GLU A 233 -15.50 -13.14 36.67
N ARG A 234 -14.91 -12.14 37.34
CA ARG A 234 -15.57 -10.82 37.51
C ARG A 234 -15.66 -10.03 36.22
N ARG A 235 -14.74 -10.24 35.27
CA ARG A 235 -14.86 -9.67 33.93
C ARG A 235 -16.09 -10.23 33.22
N GLU A 236 -16.25 -11.55 33.23
CA GLU A 236 -17.42 -12.21 32.62
C GLU A 236 -18.73 -11.80 33.31
N GLU A 237 -18.72 -11.68 34.65
CA GLU A 237 -19.83 -11.13 35.42
C GLU A 237 -20.22 -9.72 34.94
N ARG A 238 -19.25 -8.80 34.86
CA ARG A 238 -19.49 -7.43 34.36
C ARG A 238 -20.09 -7.42 32.96
N LEU A 239 -19.49 -8.17 32.03
CA LEU A 239 -19.93 -8.20 30.62
C LEU A 239 -21.36 -8.73 30.52
N ARG A 240 -21.65 -9.89 31.13
CA ARG A 240 -22.98 -10.51 31.14
C ARG A 240 -24.03 -9.61 31.78
N ASP A 241 -23.74 -9.11 32.98
CA ASP A 241 -24.72 -8.38 33.79
C ASP A 241 -25.01 -7.01 33.19
N SER A 242 -24.02 -6.35 32.58
CA SER A 242 -24.23 -5.08 31.87
C SER A 242 -25.25 -5.20 30.73
N ILE A 243 -25.22 -6.28 29.94
CA ILE A 243 -26.19 -6.55 28.86
C ILE A 243 -27.59 -6.76 29.46
N ILE A 244 -27.69 -7.55 30.53
CA ILE A 244 -28.97 -7.83 31.20
C ILE A 244 -29.58 -6.55 31.76
N PHE A 245 -28.77 -5.71 32.41
CA PHE A 245 -29.26 -4.49 33.03
C PHE A 245 -29.70 -3.45 31.99
N LYS A 246 -28.95 -3.27 30.89
CA LYS A 246 -29.35 -2.42 29.76
C LYS A 246 -30.70 -2.85 29.18
N ARG A 247 -30.86 -4.14 28.88
CA ARG A 247 -32.13 -4.67 28.36
C ARG A 247 -33.31 -4.40 29.30
N ARG A 248 -33.13 -4.62 30.60
CA ARG A 248 -34.16 -4.32 31.61
C ARG A 248 -34.51 -2.83 31.65
N LEU A 249 -33.52 -1.94 31.53
CA LEU A 249 -33.78 -0.49 31.44
C LEU A 249 -34.63 -0.14 30.21
N GLY A 250 -34.34 -0.77 29.06
CA GLY A 250 -35.14 -0.62 27.84
C GLY A 250 -36.58 -1.09 28.04
N GLU A 251 -36.77 -2.27 28.65
CA GLU A 251 -38.10 -2.79 28.98
C GLU A 251 -38.90 -1.86 29.90
N ILE A 252 -38.26 -1.28 30.93
CA ILE A 252 -38.89 -0.28 31.81
C ILE A 252 -39.30 0.95 31.02
N CYS A 253 -38.43 1.47 30.15
CA CYS A 253 -38.73 2.64 29.31
C CYS A 253 -39.90 2.39 28.33
N GLN A 254 -40.05 1.17 27.83
CA GLN A 254 -41.16 0.81 26.95
C GLN A 254 -42.48 0.63 27.72
N LYS A 255 -42.42 0.06 28.93
CA LYS A 255 -43.61 -0.28 29.73
C LYS A 255 -44.11 0.89 30.61
N CYS A 256 -43.23 1.80 31.01
CA CYS A 256 -43.56 2.94 31.86
C CYS A 256 -43.19 4.29 31.20
N PRO A 257 -44.14 4.97 30.53
CA PRO A 257 -43.90 6.27 29.89
C PRO A 257 -43.41 7.35 30.85
N ALA A 258 -43.85 7.34 32.11
CA ALA A 258 -43.44 8.34 33.10
C ALA A 258 -41.93 8.26 33.41
N ILE A 259 -41.39 7.05 33.57
CA ILE A 259 -39.94 6.85 33.78
C ILE A 259 -39.17 7.23 32.52
N LYS A 260 -39.67 6.86 31.34
CA LYS A 260 -39.08 7.23 30.06
C LYS A 260 -38.96 8.76 29.94
N GLU A 261 -40.07 9.49 30.10
CA GLU A 261 -40.12 10.95 30.01
C GLU A 261 -39.24 11.62 31.06
N PHE A 262 -39.19 11.08 32.28
CA PHE A 262 -38.27 11.53 33.31
C PHE A 262 -36.81 11.42 32.83
N ILE A 263 -36.37 10.24 32.35
CA ILE A 263 -34.98 10.06 31.91
C ILE A 263 -34.66 11.00 30.73
N PHE A 264 -35.58 11.19 29.77
CA PHE A 264 -35.39 12.15 28.69
C PHE A 264 -35.22 13.59 29.20
N SER A 265 -35.96 13.97 30.25
CA SER A 265 -35.80 15.28 30.89
C SER A 265 -34.42 15.44 31.54
N ILE A 266 -33.87 14.37 32.13
CA ILE A 266 -32.52 14.36 32.70
C ILE A 266 -31.46 14.45 31.60
N VAL A 267 -31.60 13.68 30.51
CA VAL A 267 -30.70 13.75 29.36
C VAL A 267 -30.65 15.16 28.77
N SER A 268 -31.79 15.84 28.66
CA SER A 268 -31.86 17.24 28.21
C SER A 268 -31.11 18.21 29.15
N ILE A 269 -31.13 17.96 30.48
CA ILE A 269 -30.33 18.72 31.44
C ILE A 269 -28.83 18.48 31.26
N PHE A 270 -28.42 17.22 31.09
CA PHE A 270 -27.01 16.87 30.84
C PHE A 270 -26.50 17.53 29.56
N ASN A 271 -27.32 17.60 28.52
CA ASN A 271 -27.00 18.25 27.25
C ASN A 271 -27.01 19.79 27.31
N GLY A 272 -27.16 20.40 28.50
CA GLY A 272 -27.13 21.85 28.68
C GLY A 272 -28.31 22.59 28.03
N GLU A 273 -29.34 21.89 27.55
CA GLU A 273 -30.47 22.49 26.81
C GLU A 273 -31.32 23.40 27.70
N GLN A 274 -31.38 23.10 28.99
CA GLN A 274 -32.20 23.83 29.97
C GLN A 274 -31.42 24.87 30.76
N THR A 275 -30.11 24.66 30.98
CA THR A 275 -29.30 25.45 31.92
C THR A 275 -28.13 26.17 31.27
N LYS A 276 -27.76 25.82 30.02
CA LYS A 276 -26.48 26.19 29.38
C LYS A 276 -25.24 25.84 30.22
N ASN A 277 -25.38 24.88 31.14
CA ASN A 277 -24.29 24.31 31.93
C ASN A 277 -24.05 22.87 31.47
N PHE A 278 -22.79 22.54 31.16
CA PHE A 278 -22.37 21.23 30.64
C PHE A 278 -21.52 20.44 31.64
N ASP A 279 -21.41 20.88 32.90
CA ASP A 279 -20.57 20.26 33.92
C ASP A 279 -20.99 18.80 34.18
N LEU A 280 -22.30 18.52 34.16
CA LEU A 280 -22.82 17.15 34.31
C LEU A 280 -22.35 16.23 33.18
N LEU A 281 -22.44 16.69 31.93
CA LEU A 281 -21.97 15.93 30.79
C LEU A 281 -20.44 15.83 30.78
N HIS A 282 -19.72 16.89 31.14
CA HIS A 282 -18.27 16.85 31.31
C HIS A 282 -17.83 15.80 32.32
N HIS A 283 -18.45 15.79 33.51
CA HIS A 283 -18.16 14.79 34.55
C HIS A 283 -18.49 13.37 34.09
N LEU A 284 -19.58 13.17 33.36
CA LEU A 284 -19.88 11.87 32.76
C LEU A 284 -18.78 11.46 31.77
N LEU A 285 -18.39 12.34 30.86
CA LEU A 285 -17.34 12.09 29.85
C LEU A 285 -15.99 11.76 30.49
N GLU A 286 -15.61 12.43 31.57
CA GLU A 286 -14.37 12.16 32.31
C GLU A 286 -14.34 10.77 32.95
N ASN A 287 -15.49 10.12 33.15
CA ASN A 287 -15.58 8.77 33.72
C ASN A 287 -15.68 7.66 32.67
N GLN A 288 -15.63 7.97 31.36
CA GLN A 288 -15.68 6.96 30.30
C GLN A 288 -14.32 6.26 30.11
N ALA A 289 -14.34 5.09 29.45
CA ALA A 289 -13.12 4.36 29.08
C ALA A 289 -12.39 4.97 27.87
N TYR A 290 -12.82 6.15 27.43
CA TYR A 290 -12.22 6.94 26.38
C TYR A 290 -12.20 8.41 26.73
N ARG A 291 -11.36 9.16 26.00
CA ARG A 291 -11.30 10.62 26.09
C ARG A 291 -11.35 11.22 24.69
N LEU A 292 -12.41 11.96 24.41
CA LEU A 292 -12.54 12.72 23.16
C LEU A 292 -11.61 13.92 23.16
N THR A 293 -10.93 14.15 22.05
CA THR A 293 -10.03 15.30 21.90
C THR A 293 -10.02 15.84 20.48
N TYR A 294 -9.46 17.03 20.33
CA TYR A 294 -9.19 17.65 19.04
C TYR A 294 -8.24 16.77 18.22
N TRP A 295 -8.55 16.53 16.94
CA TRP A 295 -7.81 15.57 16.11
C TRP A 295 -6.29 15.82 16.04
N ARG A 296 -5.84 17.08 16.19
CA ARG A 296 -4.41 17.44 16.18
C ARG A 296 -3.63 16.94 17.39
N VAL A 297 -4.31 16.57 18.48
CA VAL A 297 -3.65 16.01 19.69
C VAL A 297 -3.11 14.60 19.42
N ALA A 298 -3.63 13.89 18.40
CA ALA A 298 -3.20 12.53 18.04
C ALA A 298 -1.70 12.37 17.88
N ALA A 299 -1.02 13.36 17.28
CA ALA A 299 0.41 13.28 16.99
C ALA A 299 1.29 13.13 18.24
N TYR A 300 0.78 13.53 19.41
CA TYR A 300 1.55 13.63 20.66
C TYR A 300 1.05 12.71 21.77
N GLU A 301 -0.26 12.47 21.87
CA GLU A 301 -0.85 11.78 23.03
C GLU A 301 -1.58 10.48 22.70
N ILE A 302 -1.69 10.07 21.43
CA ILE A 302 -2.41 8.83 21.09
C ILE A 302 -1.75 7.62 21.75
N ASN A 303 -2.57 6.75 22.34
CA ASN A 303 -2.10 5.63 23.16
C ASN A 303 -2.50 4.27 22.58
N TYR A 304 -2.73 4.19 21.28
CA TYR A 304 -2.86 2.92 20.57
C TYR A 304 -2.02 2.95 19.30
N ARG A 305 -1.47 1.80 18.91
CA ARG A 305 -0.71 1.69 17.65
C ARG A 305 -1.66 1.93 16.48
N ARG A 306 -1.23 2.74 15.53
CA ARG A 306 -1.97 3.02 14.29
C ARG A 306 -1.31 2.35 13.08
N PHE A 307 -2.07 2.23 11.99
CA PHE A 307 -1.46 2.13 10.67
C PHE A 307 -0.91 3.49 10.25
N PHE A 308 0.42 3.62 10.25
CA PHE A 308 1.12 4.90 10.03
C PHE A 308 0.62 6.03 10.95
N ASP A 309 0.07 7.09 10.37
CA ASP A 309 -0.50 8.26 11.03
C ASP A 309 -2.03 8.36 10.86
N VAL A 310 -2.69 7.25 10.47
CA VAL A 310 -4.14 7.18 10.25
C VAL A 310 -4.85 6.84 11.57
N ASN A 311 -5.54 7.81 12.15
CA ASN A 311 -6.24 7.64 13.44
C ASN A 311 -7.38 6.62 13.37
N ASP A 312 -7.90 6.34 12.18
CA ASP A 312 -9.06 5.49 11.95
C ASP A 312 -8.71 4.01 11.82
N LEU A 313 -7.42 3.65 11.91
CA LEU A 313 -6.93 2.29 11.75
C LEU A 313 -6.12 1.90 12.99
N ALA A 314 -6.69 1.05 13.85
CA ALA A 314 -6.02 0.58 15.07
C ALA A 314 -5.28 -0.74 14.81
N GLY A 315 -4.05 -0.83 15.28
CA GLY A 315 -3.22 -2.03 15.19
C GLY A 315 -3.77 -3.16 16.06
N ILE A 316 -3.70 -4.39 15.56
CA ILE A 316 -4.12 -5.61 16.26
C ILE A 316 -2.93 -6.53 16.57
N ASN A 317 -3.04 -7.28 17.67
CA ASN A 317 -1.96 -8.07 18.26
C ASN A 317 -1.92 -9.50 17.68
N MET A 318 -1.47 -9.61 16.42
CA MET A 318 -1.43 -10.89 15.67
C MET A 318 -0.53 -11.96 16.31
N GLU A 319 0.41 -11.58 17.15
CA GLU A 319 1.26 -12.49 17.91
C GLU A 319 0.44 -13.35 18.90
N ILE A 320 -0.72 -12.86 19.36
CA ILE A 320 -1.63 -13.59 20.25
C ILE A 320 -2.44 -14.62 19.42
N PRO A 321 -2.36 -15.93 19.73
CA PRO A 321 -3.03 -16.98 18.95
C PRO A 321 -4.56 -16.82 18.84
N GLU A 322 -5.22 -16.35 19.90
CA GLU A 322 -6.67 -16.10 19.90
C GLU A 322 -7.06 -15.02 18.90
N VAL A 323 -6.29 -13.92 18.82
CA VAL A 323 -6.51 -12.81 17.87
C VAL A 323 -6.29 -13.29 16.44
N PHE A 324 -5.21 -14.06 16.21
CA PHE A 324 -4.95 -14.69 14.92
C PHE A 324 -6.15 -15.54 14.47
N MET A 325 -6.64 -16.44 15.32
CA MET A 325 -7.76 -17.31 14.97
C MET A 325 -9.06 -16.53 14.75
N ALA A 326 -9.36 -15.53 15.59
CA ALA A 326 -10.56 -14.71 15.45
C ALA A 326 -10.61 -13.94 14.12
N THR A 327 -9.45 -13.60 13.55
CA THR A 327 -9.34 -12.85 12.29
C THR A 327 -9.17 -13.74 11.05
N HIS A 328 -8.65 -14.97 11.21
CA HIS A 328 -8.33 -15.85 10.08
C HIS A 328 -9.31 -17.01 9.90
N SER A 329 -10.18 -17.32 10.86
CA SER A 329 -11.07 -18.49 10.78
C SER A 329 -11.94 -18.52 9.51
N PHE A 330 -12.50 -17.39 9.12
CA PHE A 330 -13.31 -17.31 7.91
C PHE A 330 -12.47 -17.49 6.64
N ILE A 331 -11.28 -16.88 6.58
CA ILE A 331 -10.32 -17.05 5.46
C ILE A 331 -9.88 -18.52 5.35
N LEU A 332 -9.58 -19.17 6.47
CA LEU A 332 -9.21 -20.59 6.50
C LEU A 332 -10.34 -21.49 5.99
N GLU A 333 -11.60 -21.17 6.29
CA GLU A 333 -12.75 -21.90 5.74
C GLU A 333 -12.89 -21.68 4.21
N LEU A 334 -12.64 -20.48 3.70
CA LEU A 334 -12.60 -20.21 2.26
C LEU A 334 -11.48 -21.00 1.56
N ILE A 335 -10.31 -21.12 2.19
CA ILE A 335 -9.19 -21.94 1.70
C ILE A 335 -9.56 -23.42 1.71
N LYS A 336 -10.10 -23.93 2.84
CA LYS A 336 -10.52 -25.32 3.00
C LYS A 336 -11.58 -25.74 1.99
N THR A 337 -12.50 -24.85 1.66
CA THR A 337 -13.55 -25.09 0.65
C THR A 337 -13.09 -24.82 -0.78
N GLY A 338 -11.81 -24.50 -0.99
CA GLY A 338 -11.22 -24.31 -2.33
C GLY A 338 -11.71 -23.04 -3.03
N LYS A 339 -12.20 -22.04 -2.30
CA LYS A 339 -12.70 -20.78 -2.86
C LYS A 339 -11.58 -19.76 -3.09
N ILE A 340 -10.45 -19.94 -2.41
CA ILE A 340 -9.23 -19.13 -2.54
C ILE A 340 -8.03 -20.06 -2.67
N ASP A 341 -7.08 -19.71 -3.55
CA ASP A 341 -5.87 -20.50 -3.84
C ASP A 341 -4.56 -19.79 -3.49
N GLY A 342 -4.64 -18.51 -3.12
CA GLY A 342 -3.49 -17.76 -2.63
C GLY A 342 -3.86 -16.59 -1.73
N LEU A 343 -2.89 -16.09 -0.98
CA LEU A 343 -3.02 -14.90 -0.15
C LEU A 343 -1.98 -13.85 -0.54
N ARG A 344 -2.40 -12.59 -0.56
CA ARG A 344 -1.49 -11.44 -0.47
C ARG A 344 -1.64 -10.82 0.91
N ILE A 345 -0.54 -10.70 1.64
CA ILE A 345 -0.53 -10.13 2.99
C ILE A 345 -0.23 -8.63 2.91
N ASP A 346 -1.18 -7.81 3.36
CA ASP A 346 -1.04 -6.37 3.50
C ASP A 346 -0.13 -6.00 4.68
N HIS A 347 0.76 -5.03 4.44
CA HIS A 347 1.59 -4.40 5.46
C HIS A 347 2.18 -5.34 6.54
N PRO A 348 2.83 -6.46 6.16
CA PRO A 348 3.46 -7.38 7.11
C PRO A 348 4.51 -6.69 8.00
N ASP A 349 5.16 -5.64 7.52
CA ASP A 349 6.17 -4.89 8.27
C ASP A 349 5.58 -4.12 9.46
N GLY A 350 4.26 -4.03 9.60
CA GLY A 350 3.59 -3.53 10.82
C GLY A 350 3.37 -4.60 11.90
N LEU A 351 3.50 -5.89 11.56
CA LEU A 351 3.30 -6.99 12.51
C LEU A 351 4.42 -7.02 13.56
N TYR A 352 4.09 -7.55 14.74
CA TYR A 352 5.04 -7.70 15.83
C TYR A 352 6.18 -8.66 15.44
N ASP A 353 5.84 -9.91 15.09
CA ASP A 353 6.76 -10.94 14.58
C ASP A 353 6.25 -11.51 13.23
N PRO A 354 6.62 -10.88 12.08
CA PRO A 354 6.19 -11.36 10.77
C PRO A 354 6.64 -12.80 10.45
N PRO A 355 7.89 -13.23 10.73
CA PRO A 355 8.29 -14.63 10.55
C PRO A 355 7.40 -15.63 11.29
N GLN A 356 7.08 -15.36 12.57
CA GLN A 356 6.18 -16.21 13.35
C GLN A 356 4.77 -16.22 12.75
N TYR A 357 4.27 -15.06 12.29
CA TYR A 357 2.97 -14.97 11.63
C TYR A 357 2.90 -15.84 10.36
N TYR A 358 3.93 -15.81 9.52
CA TYR A 358 3.97 -16.64 8.31
C TYR A 358 3.98 -18.14 8.64
N GLN A 359 4.80 -18.56 9.60
CA GLN A 359 4.86 -19.96 10.04
C GLN A 359 3.51 -20.44 10.56
N ARG A 360 2.87 -19.64 11.42
CA ARG A 360 1.54 -19.92 11.97
C ARG A 360 0.50 -20.03 10.86
N LEU A 361 0.50 -19.10 9.91
CA LEU A 361 -0.42 -19.10 8.77
C LEU A 361 -0.24 -20.35 7.89
N THR A 362 1.00 -20.70 7.54
CA THR A 362 1.30 -21.92 6.76
C THR A 362 0.85 -23.18 7.49
N GLN A 363 1.04 -23.25 8.82
CA GLN A 363 0.59 -24.37 9.65
C GLN A 363 -0.93 -24.52 9.62
N TYR A 364 -1.68 -23.45 9.91
CA TYR A 364 -3.15 -23.52 9.91
C TYR A 364 -3.73 -23.78 8.51
N ILE A 365 -3.07 -23.31 7.45
CA ILE A 365 -3.46 -23.66 6.08
C ILE A 365 -3.22 -25.15 5.80
N ALA A 366 -2.12 -25.73 6.30
CA ALA A 366 -1.88 -27.17 6.20
C ALA A 366 -3.00 -27.96 6.88
N GLU A 367 -3.30 -27.61 8.14
CA GLU A 367 -4.35 -28.23 8.95
C GLU A 367 -5.74 -28.08 8.31
N ALA A 368 -6.03 -26.94 7.68
CA ALA A 368 -7.29 -26.71 6.99
C ALA A 368 -7.45 -27.56 5.70
N LYS A 369 -6.34 -27.90 5.03
CA LYS A 369 -6.32 -28.67 3.78
C LYS A 369 -6.22 -30.20 4.00
N GLU A 370 -5.66 -30.66 5.12
CA GLU A 370 -5.48 -32.08 5.43
C GLU A 370 -6.69 -32.69 6.19
N GLN A 371 -6.93 -34.00 6.00
CA GLN A 371 -7.78 -34.77 6.93
C GLN A 371 -6.96 -35.11 8.20
N PRO A 372 -7.57 -35.17 9.41
CA PRO A 372 -6.88 -35.08 10.71
C PRO A 372 -5.84 -36.18 11.07
N SER A 373 -5.53 -37.11 10.17
CA SER A 373 -4.75 -38.33 10.45
C SER A 373 -3.30 -38.31 9.93
N GLN A 374 -2.81 -37.22 9.33
CA GLN A 374 -1.45 -37.17 8.75
C GLN A 374 -0.62 -35.92 9.06
N VAL A 375 -0.90 -35.17 10.14
CA VAL A 375 -0.02 -34.06 10.54
C VAL A 375 1.27 -34.64 11.17
N GLN A 376 2.28 -34.92 10.33
CA GLN A 376 3.65 -35.10 10.80
C GLN A 376 4.23 -33.73 11.10
N VAL A 377 4.96 -33.62 12.22
CA VAL A 377 5.73 -32.43 12.61
C VAL A 377 6.63 -32.03 11.44
N ILE A 378 6.26 -30.94 10.75
CA ILE A 378 7.00 -30.45 9.60
C ILE A 378 8.28 -29.80 10.11
N ASP A 379 9.41 -30.25 9.57
CA ASP A 379 10.75 -29.70 9.76
C ASP A 379 10.74 -28.17 9.55
N ASN A 380 11.53 -27.43 10.33
CA ASN A 380 11.62 -25.96 10.33
C ASN A 380 12.14 -25.35 9.01
N SER A 381 12.27 -26.16 7.95
CA SER A 381 12.63 -25.80 6.58
C SER A 381 11.44 -25.81 5.61
N ALA A 382 10.21 -25.68 6.12
CA ALA A 382 8.99 -25.85 5.33
C ALA A 382 8.90 -24.84 4.16
N LYS A 383 9.08 -25.36 2.94
CA LYS A 383 8.64 -24.67 1.71
C LYS A 383 7.15 -24.36 1.84
N PRO A 384 6.66 -23.22 1.28
CA PRO A 384 5.24 -22.89 1.34
C PRO A 384 4.38 -24.05 0.81
N ASN A 385 3.19 -24.25 1.39
CA ASN A 385 2.20 -25.26 0.97
C ASN A 385 0.98 -24.63 0.26
N PHE A 386 1.03 -23.31 0.10
CA PHE A 386 -0.01 -22.43 -0.41
C PHE A 386 0.66 -21.19 -1.02
N TYR A 387 0.05 -20.58 -2.03
CA TYR A 387 0.64 -19.41 -2.68
C TYR A 387 0.46 -18.18 -1.79
N ILE A 388 1.52 -17.75 -1.10
CA ILE A 388 1.49 -16.60 -0.19
C ILE A 388 2.52 -15.58 -0.66
N VAL A 389 2.08 -14.38 -0.99
CA VAL A 389 2.97 -13.24 -1.30
C VAL A 389 2.75 -12.11 -0.32
N ILE A 390 3.76 -11.26 -0.15
CA ILE A 390 3.71 -10.20 0.84
C ILE A 390 3.93 -8.83 0.21
N GLU A 391 3.22 -7.82 0.69
CA GLU A 391 3.53 -6.44 0.37
C GLU A 391 4.74 -6.00 1.21
N LYS A 392 5.94 -6.13 0.65
CA LYS A 392 7.16 -5.70 1.33
C LYS A 392 8.01 -4.88 0.40
N ILE A 393 8.41 -3.70 0.89
CA ILE A 393 9.35 -2.84 0.20
C ILE A 393 10.77 -3.24 0.62
N LEU A 394 11.65 -3.36 -0.37
CA LEU A 394 13.06 -3.68 -0.18
C LEU A 394 13.91 -2.46 -0.53
N ALA A 395 14.87 -2.12 0.33
CA ALA A 395 15.94 -1.22 -0.09
C ALA A 395 16.80 -1.87 -1.18
N SER A 396 17.50 -1.08 -1.98
CA SER A 396 18.28 -1.57 -3.14
C SER A 396 19.40 -2.58 -2.82
N TYR A 397 19.80 -2.69 -1.56
CA TYR A 397 20.81 -3.62 -1.05
C TYR A 397 20.25 -4.67 -0.08
N GLU A 398 18.93 -4.65 0.16
CA GLU A 398 18.24 -5.53 1.09
C GLU A 398 17.73 -6.77 0.37
N HIS A 399 17.83 -7.93 1.02
CA HIS A 399 17.34 -9.20 0.46
C HIS A 399 16.20 -9.76 1.30
N LEU A 400 15.20 -10.34 0.63
CA LEU A 400 14.13 -11.06 1.30
C LEU A 400 14.69 -12.34 1.97
N PRO A 401 14.44 -12.58 3.27
CA PRO A 401 14.96 -13.78 3.94
C PRO A 401 14.35 -15.08 3.39
N GLN A 402 15.19 -15.97 2.85
CA GLN A 402 14.78 -17.26 2.27
C GLN A 402 14.18 -18.24 3.30
N SER A 403 14.35 -17.97 4.60
CA SER A 403 13.76 -18.79 5.66
C SER A 403 12.26 -18.52 5.88
N TRP A 404 11.67 -17.51 5.21
CA TRP A 404 10.25 -17.23 5.35
C TRP A 404 9.40 -18.15 4.47
N SER A 405 8.33 -18.69 5.04
CA SER A 405 7.38 -19.61 4.38
C SER A 405 6.42 -18.88 3.43
N ILE A 406 6.97 -18.17 2.44
CA ILE A 406 6.24 -17.38 1.45
C ILE A 406 6.79 -17.65 0.03
N CYS A 407 6.08 -17.20 -1.00
CA CYS A 407 6.46 -17.30 -2.41
C CYS A 407 7.22 -16.07 -2.92
N GLY A 408 7.16 -14.94 -2.21
CA GLY A 408 7.90 -13.72 -2.54
C GLY A 408 7.12 -12.44 -2.22
N THR A 409 7.52 -11.34 -2.87
CA THR A 409 6.87 -10.02 -2.74
C THR A 409 5.73 -9.85 -3.76
N THR A 410 5.01 -8.73 -3.65
CA THR A 410 4.08 -8.24 -4.68
C THR A 410 4.76 -7.60 -5.90
N GLY A 411 6.10 -7.52 -5.94
CA GLY A 411 6.85 -7.20 -7.17
C GLY A 411 7.31 -5.75 -7.35
N TYR A 412 7.29 -4.90 -6.32
CA TYR A 412 7.89 -3.55 -6.40
C TYR A 412 9.39 -3.59 -6.72
N ASP A 413 10.11 -4.59 -6.20
CA ASP A 413 11.52 -4.84 -6.51
C ASP A 413 11.74 -5.03 -8.03
N PHE A 414 10.89 -5.82 -8.69
CA PHE A 414 10.92 -5.99 -10.14
C PHE A 414 10.53 -4.70 -10.87
N ALA A 415 9.45 -4.03 -10.44
CA ALA A 415 8.97 -2.80 -11.07
C ALA A 415 10.07 -1.74 -11.17
N ASN A 416 10.85 -1.60 -10.10
CA ASN A 416 11.91 -0.59 -10.00
C ASN A 416 13.10 -0.90 -10.92
N ILE A 417 13.61 -2.14 -10.91
CA ILE A 417 14.72 -2.52 -11.79
C ILE A 417 14.31 -2.47 -13.27
N CYS A 418 13.06 -2.85 -13.58
CA CYS A 418 12.52 -2.86 -14.93
C CYS A 418 12.23 -1.43 -15.43
N ASN A 419 11.78 -0.52 -14.58
CA ASN A 419 11.69 0.89 -14.95
C ASN A 419 13.07 1.49 -15.25
N GLY A 420 14.06 1.19 -14.41
CA GLY A 420 15.41 1.77 -14.50
C GLY A 420 16.15 1.44 -15.80
N ILE A 421 15.87 0.31 -16.46
CA ILE A 421 16.49 -0.01 -17.76
C ILE A 421 16.03 0.92 -18.90
N PHE A 422 14.90 1.61 -18.74
CA PHE A 422 14.43 2.58 -19.74
C PHE A 422 14.99 3.99 -19.50
N ILE A 423 15.83 4.18 -18.48
CA ILE A 423 16.47 5.47 -18.21
C ILE A 423 17.87 5.48 -18.83
N TYR A 424 18.13 6.46 -19.69
CA TYR A 424 19.40 6.63 -20.36
C TYR A 424 20.44 7.21 -19.40
N SER A 425 21.14 6.32 -18.70
CA SER A 425 22.08 6.64 -17.63
C SER A 425 23.20 7.65 -18.01
N PRO A 426 23.74 7.67 -19.25
CA PRO A 426 24.79 8.62 -19.63
C PRO A 426 24.44 10.11 -19.45
N THR A 427 23.15 10.47 -19.42
CA THR A 427 22.70 11.87 -19.30
C THR A 427 22.44 12.33 -17.86
N GLN A 428 22.71 11.49 -16.85
CA GLN A 428 22.42 11.80 -15.44
C GLN A 428 22.89 13.19 -15.03
N LYS A 429 24.17 13.49 -15.26
CA LYS A 429 24.76 14.79 -14.87
C LYS A 429 24.12 15.96 -15.61
N GLU A 430 23.71 15.76 -16.86
CA GLU A 430 23.07 16.82 -17.64
C GLU A 430 21.69 17.14 -17.09
N LEU A 431 20.86 16.12 -16.84
CA LEU A 431 19.55 16.34 -16.24
C LEU A 431 19.66 16.91 -14.82
N GLU A 432 20.62 16.46 -14.01
CA GLU A 432 20.79 16.96 -12.63
C GLU A 432 21.08 18.47 -12.66
N GLN A 433 21.93 18.91 -13.58
CA GLN A 433 22.20 20.32 -13.81
C GLN A 433 21.00 21.08 -14.36
N ILE A 434 20.19 20.48 -15.24
CA ILE A 434 18.95 21.09 -15.75
C ILE A 434 17.98 21.34 -14.60
N TYR A 435 17.74 20.33 -13.77
CA TYR A 435 16.88 20.41 -12.61
C TYR A 435 17.40 21.47 -11.63
N ALA A 436 18.66 21.37 -11.19
CA ALA A 436 19.24 22.29 -10.21
C ALA A 436 19.22 23.76 -10.67
N ARG A 437 19.49 24.03 -11.96
CA ARG A 437 19.39 25.38 -12.53
C ARG A 437 17.96 25.88 -12.65
N PHE A 438 17.01 24.99 -12.95
CA PHE A 438 15.60 25.37 -13.06
C PHE A 438 15.03 25.76 -11.70
N ILE A 439 15.27 24.93 -10.68
CA ILE A 439 14.77 25.16 -9.32
C ILE A 439 15.63 26.13 -8.50
N LYS A 440 16.82 26.48 -9.01
CA LYS A 440 17.82 27.35 -8.36
C LYS A 440 18.33 26.81 -7.02
N TYR A 441 18.40 25.48 -6.92
CA TYR A 441 18.82 24.77 -5.72
C TYR A 441 19.38 23.41 -6.12
N GLN A 442 20.41 22.93 -5.43
CA GLN A 442 20.94 21.58 -5.60
C GLN A 442 20.63 20.76 -4.35
N PHE A 443 19.93 19.65 -4.54
CA PHE A 443 19.61 18.73 -3.46
C PHE A 443 20.77 17.78 -3.18
N ASP A 444 20.96 17.49 -1.90
CA ASP A 444 21.61 16.28 -1.42
C ASP A 444 20.46 15.39 -0.92
N PHE A 445 20.23 14.26 -1.58
CA PHE A 445 19.07 13.42 -1.30
C PHE A 445 19.17 12.74 0.06
N ASP A 446 20.35 12.31 0.50
CA ASP A 446 20.53 11.69 1.81
C ASP A 446 20.26 12.71 2.92
N ARG A 447 20.72 13.95 2.74
CA ARG A 447 20.41 15.05 3.67
C ARG A 447 18.93 15.42 3.66
N LEU A 448 18.28 15.39 2.50
CA LEU A 448 16.83 15.60 2.38
C LEU A 448 16.07 14.53 3.15
N LEU A 449 16.36 13.25 2.90
CA LEU A 449 15.71 12.12 3.55
C LEU A 449 15.90 12.15 5.07
N TYR A 450 17.11 12.42 5.55
CA TYR A 450 17.39 12.61 6.97
C TYR A 450 16.49 13.68 7.61
N LYS A 451 16.34 14.84 6.95
CA LYS A 451 15.43 15.91 7.42
C LYS A 451 13.97 15.47 7.39
N CYS A 452 13.52 14.82 6.31
CA CYS A 452 12.16 14.31 6.20
C CYS A 452 11.84 13.32 7.34
N LYS A 453 12.74 12.38 7.64
CA LYS A 453 12.57 11.44 8.75
C LYS A 453 12.43 12.15 10.08
N LYS A 454 13.30 13.13 10.37
CA LYS A 454 13.18 13.94 11.61
C LYS A 454 11.88 14.72 11.70
N VAL A 455 11.40 15.29 10.59
CA VAL A 455 10.09 15.97 10.56
C VAL A 455 8.96 14.99 10.90
N ILE A 456 8.92 13.82 10.27
CA ILE A 456 7.89 12.80 10.53
C ILE A 456 7.92 12.31 11.98
N ILE A 457 9.10 11.95 12.48
CA ILE A 457 9.31 11.50 13.86
C ILE A 457 8.80 12.56 14.86
N LYS A 458 9.12 13.84 14.64
CA LYS A 458 8.78 14.92 15.58
C LYS A 458 7.33 15.40 15.48
N THR A 459 6.65 15.21 14.33
CA THR A 459 5.34 15.88 14.06
C THR A 459 4.17 14.95 13.78
N ARG A 460 4.38 13.71 13.32
CA ARG A 460 3.31 12.78 12.91
C ARG A 460 3.23 11.54 13.80
N ILE A 461 4.39 11.05 14.24
CA ILE A 461 4.52 9.79 15.00
C ILE A 461 5.32 10.02 16.30
N SER A 462 5.08 11.16 16.96
CA SER A 462 5.80 11.59 18.17
C SER A 462 5.30 10.88 19.44
N SER A 463 4.01 10.50 19.46
CA SER A 463 3.40 9.65 20.48
C SER A 463 4.14 8.31 20.62
N ASP A 464 4.31 7.57 19.52
CA ASP A 464 4.95 6.26 19.52
C ASP A 464 6.46 6.36 19.84
N LEU A 465 7.13 7.45 19.43
CA LEU A 465 8.49 7.74 19.91
C LEU A 465 8.52 7.90 21.42
N THR A 466 7.53 8.58 22.00
CA THR A 466 7.46 8.80 23.46
C THR A 466 7.28 7.47 24.19
N VAL A 467 6.48 6.55 23.65
CA VAL A 467 6.38 5.17 24.18
C VAL A 467 7.74 4.47 24.15
N LEU A 468 8.44 4.47 23.01
CA LEU A 468 9.77 3.85 22.88
C LEU A 468 10.80 4.45 23.84
N VAL A 469 10.83 5.77 23.96
CA VAL A 469 11.76 6.47 24.86
C VAL A 469 11.49 6.12 26.32
N ASN A 470 10.23 6.00 26.72
CA ASN A 470 9.88 5.59 28.09
C ASN A 470 10.27 4.13 28.38
N MET A 471 10.05 3.22 27.43
CA MET A 471 10.51 1.83 27.54
C MET A 471 12.03 1.78 27.70
N LEU A 472 12.74 2.55 26.88
CA LEU A 472 14.20 2.63 26.91
C LEU A 472 14.74 3.24 28.22
N ASP A 473 14.06 4.25 28.77
CA ASP A 473 14.40 4.85 30.07
C ASP A 473 14.22 3.85 31.21
N ASN A 474 13.12 3.10 31.24
CA ASN A 474 12.91 2.04 32.23
C ASN A 474 14.04 0.98 32.18
N ILE A 475 14.41 0.54 30.97
CA ILE A 475 15.54 -0.37 30.77
C ILE A 475 16.84 0.28 31.26
N ALA A 476 17.08 1.56 30.98
CA ALA A 476 18.27 2.27 31.44
C ALA A 476 18.34 2.38 32.97
N GLN A 477 17.20 2.59 33.65
CA GLN A 477 17.11 2.68 35.12
C GLN A 477 17.41 1.36 35.83
N SER A 478 17.27 0.21 35.14
CA SER A 478 17.51 -1.11 35.71
C SER A 478 18.99 -1.42 36.01
N SER A 479 19.92 -0.68 35.39
CA SER A 479 21.37 -0.90 35.54
C SER A 479 22.10 0.33 36.07
N ARG A 480 23.01 0.11 37.01
CA ARG A 480 23.85 1.17 37.60
C ARG A 480 24.77 1.88 36.62
N TYR A 481 25.04 1.30 35.46
CA TYR A 481 25.92 1.87 34.44
C TYR A 481 25.19 2.73 33.41
N SER A 482 23.86 2.56 33.28
CA SER A 482 23.02 3.29 32.31
C SER A 482 22.04 4.26 32.95
N ARG A 483 21.85 4.21 34.28
CA ARG A 483 20.83 5.01 34.98
C ARG A 483 21.01 6.53 34.92
N ASP A 484 22.23 6.99 34.60
CA ASP A 484 22.55 8.42 34.46
C ASP A 484 22.20 8.94 33.04
N PHE A 485 21.81 8.07 32.11
CA PHE A 485 21.27 8.50 30.83
C PHE A 485 19.93 9.22 31.06
N THR A 486 19.90 10.50 30.72
CA THR A 486 18.68 11.30 30.85
C THR A 486 17.66 10.91 29.78
N LEU A 487 16.36 11.01 30.12
CA LEU A 487 15.25 10.82 29.18
C LEU A 487 15.42 11.62 27.88
N ASN A 488 15.89 12.88 28.00
CA ASN A 488 16.14 13.74 26.83
C ASN A 488 17.32 13.24 25.98
N GLY A 489 18.39 12.75 26.62
CA GLY A 489 19.52 12.15 25.91
C GLY A 489 19.09 10.89 25.14
N LEU A 490 18.32 10.01 25.78
CA LEU A 490 17.79 8.80 25.13
C LEU A 490 16.88 9.16 23.95
N ARG A 491 16.03 10.19 24.11
CA ARG A 491 15.16 10.70 23.05
C ARG A 491 15.94 11.19 21.82
N GLU A 492 16.89 12.10 22.00
CA GLU A 492 17.64 12.64 20.87
C GLU A 492 18.54 11.57 20.21
N ALA A 493 19.20 10.71 21.00
CA ALA A 493 19.97 9.59 20.47
C ALA A 493 19.11 8.65 19.60
N LEU A 494 17.90 8.29 20.09
CA LEU A 494 16.98 7.43 19.36
C LEU A 494 16.48 8.10 18.07
N ILE A 495 16.17 9.41 18.09
CA ILE A 495 15.79 10.19 16.89
C ILE A 495 16.89 10.13 15.83
N GLU A 496 18.16 10.26 16.21
CA GLU A 496 19.29 10.23 15.28
C GLU A 496 19.49 8.84 14.66
N ILE A 497 19.37 7.78 15.47
CA ILE A 497 19.43 6.39 14.99
C ILE A 497 18.30 6.13 13.98
N LEU A 498 17.06 6.52 14.31
CA LEU A 498 15.90 6.36 13.45
C LEU A 498 16.04 7.15 12.13
N ALA A 499 16.58 8.37 12.20
CA ALA A 499 16.79 9.21 11.03
C ALA A 499 17.82 8.61 10.04
N TYR A 500 18.80 7.85 10.53
CA TYR A 500 19.80 7.15 9.72
C TYR A 500 19.48 5.68 9.44
N PHE A 501 18.34 5.16 9.91
CA PHE A 501 18.00 3.76 9.74
C PHE A 501 17.87 3.40 8.25
N PRO A 502 18.62 2.41 7.73
CA PRO A 502 18.82 2.26 6.28
C PRO A 502 17.72 1.46 5.55
N VAL A 503 16.90 0.70 6.27
CA VAL A 503 15.85 -0.17 5.71
C VAL A 503 14.50 0.17 6.35
N TYR A 504 13.39 -0.43 5.86
CA TYR A 504 12.07 -0.24 6.47
C TYR A 504 12.06 -0.77 7.90
N ARG A 505 12.59 -1.97 8.13
CA ARG A 505 12.77 -2.54 9.47
C ARG A 505 13.78 -3.68 9.46
N THR A 506 14.20 -4.08 10.66
CA THR A 506 14.88 -5.35 10.90
C THR A 506 13.89 -6.43 11.33
N TYR A 507 14.36 -7.68 11.40
CA TYR A 507 13.56 -8.85 11.80
C TYR A 507 14.22 -9.67 12.91
N ILE A 508 14.69 -8.96 13.94
CA ILE A 508 15.24 -9.52 15.17
C ILE A 508 14.09 -10.00 16.07
N ASN A 509 14.24 -11.19 16.64
CA ASN A 509 13.36 -11.73 17.67
C ASN A 509 14.17 -12.49 18.74
N VAL A 510 13.48 -13.12 19.69
CA VAL A 510 14.09 -13.84 20.84
C VAL A 510 15.08 -14.92 20.37
N ASP A 511 14.79 -15.56 19.25
CA ASP A 511 15.54 -16.73 18.77
C ASP A 511 16.68 -16.36 17.82
N ARG A 512 16.63 -15.16 17.21
CA ARG A 512 17.51 -14.83 16.09
C ARG A 512 17.80 -13.33 15.94
N VAL A 513 19.10 -13.02 15.83
CA VAL A 513 19.63 -11.78 15.26
C VAL A 513 20.39 -12.16 14.00
N SER A 514 19.93 -11.73 12.83
CA SER A 514 20.64 -12.04 11.58
C SER A 514 21.87 -11.14 11.39
N GLU A 515 22.86 -11.62 10.64
CA GLU A 515 24.04 -10.82 10.29
C GLU A 515 23.68 -9.58 9.44
N GLU A 516 22.59 -9.65 8.67
CA GLU A 516 22.10 -8.52 7.86
C GLU A 516 21.46 -7.45 8.77
N ASP A 517 20.58 -7.85 9.70
CA ASP A 517 19.99 -6.93 10.68
C ASP A 517 21.05 -6.26 11.55
N LYS A 518 22.06 -7.04 11.98
CA LYS A 518 23.20 -6.53 12.75
C LYS A 518 23.93 -5.42 12.00
N ARG A 519 24.19 -5.61 10.70
CA ARG A 519 24.83 -4.58 9.86
C ARG A 519 23.99 -3.32 9.74
N PHE A 520 22.67 -3.44 9.60
CA PHE A 520 21.79 -2.27 9.50
C PHE A 520 21.72 -1.46 10.79
N ILE A 521 21.66 -2.12 11.95
CA ILE A 521 21.72 -1.45 13.26
C ILE A 521 23.06 -0.75 13.42
N GLN A 522 24.18 -1.44 13.17
CA GLN A 522 25.51 -0.87 13.28
C GLN A 522 25.73 0.31 12.33
N TRP A 523 25.18 0.25 11.11
CA TRP A 523 25.19 1.38 10.17
C TRP A 523 24.51 2.59 10.80
N ALA A 524 23.25 2.45 11.24
CA ALA A 524 22.47 3.55 11.78
C ALA A 524 23.16 4.18 13.00
N ILE A 525 23.67 3.35 13.90
CA ILE A 525 24.43 3.78 15.10
C ILE A 525 25.71 4.54 14.70
N ALA A 526 26.49 4.01 13.75
CA ALA A 526 27.72 4.65 13.32
C ALA A 526 27.47 6.03 12.69
N GLN A 527 26.41 6.18 11.89
CA GLN A 527 26.03 7.49 11.33
C GLN A 527 25.53 8.45 12.41
N ALA A 528 24.69 7.97 13.34
CA ALA A 528 24.19 8.78 14.45
C ALA A 528 25.34 9.31 15.34
N LYS A 529 26.34 8.48 15.66
CA LYS A 529 27.54 8.92 16.37
C LYS A 529 28.34 9.97 15.60
N LYS A 530 28.49 9.77 14.28
CA LYS A 530 29.28 10.67 13.41
C LYS A 530 28.72 12.10 13.37
N VAL A 531 27.40 12.26 13.41
CA VAL A 531 26.77 13.59 13.37
C VAL A 531 26.63 14.25 14.74
N ASN A 532 26.87 13.52 15.83
CA ASN A 532 26.82 14.02 17.22
C ASN A 532 28.17 13.89 17.95
N PRO A 533 29.26 14.54 17.47
CA PRO A 533 30.60 14.36 18.05
C PRO A 533 30.76 14.95 19.46
N GLY A 534 29.81 15.77 19.94
CA GLY A 534 29.83 16.40 21.26
C GLY A 534 29.00 15.67 22.32
N GLU A 535 28.30 14.59 21.96
CA GLU A 535 27.50 13.80 22.89
C GLU A 535 28.30 12.62 23.46
N ASP A 536 27.87 12.13 24.62
CA ASP A 536 28.42 10.90 25.19
C ASP A 536 28.06 9.70 24.29
N THR A 537 29.06 9.14 23.60
CA THR A 537 28.85 8.03 22.67
C THR A 537 28.36 6.76 23.35
N SER A 538 28.51 6.65 24.68
CA SER A 538 28.09 5.47 25.44
C SER A 538 26.58 5.23 25.38
N ILE A 539 25.77 6.28 25.18
CA ILE A 539 24.31 6.14 25.01
C ILE A 539 23.95 5.39 23.72
N PHE A 540 24.68 5.64 22.64
CA PHE A 540 24.49 4.95 21.37
C PHE A 540 24.99 3.49 21.47
N ASP A 541 26.09 3.24 22.17
CA ASP A 541 26.56 1.87 22.45
C ASP A 541 25.56 1.06 23.28
N PHE A 542 24.94 1.71 24.28
CA PHE A 542 23.87 1.13 25.07
C PHE A 542 22.66 0.75 24.21
N ILE A 543 22.17 1.67 23.37
CA ILE A 543 21.04 1.39 22.47
C ILE A 543 21.40 0.28 21.48
N GLN A 544 22.63 0.26 20.95
CA GLN A 544 23.09 -0.82 20.07
C GLN A 544 23.04 -2.17 20.78
N GLY A 545 23.55 -2.26 22.00
CA GLY A 545 23.53 -3.50 22.78
C GLY A 545 22.10 -4.02 23.02
N ILE A 546 21.17 -3.11 23.32
CA ILE A 546 19.75 -3.45 23.46
C ILE A 546 19.16 -3.96 22.13
N LEU A 547 19.34 -3.23 21.03
CA LEU A 547 18.80 -3.60 19.72
C LEU A 547 19.36 -4.92 19.19
N LEU A 548 20.59 -5.29 19.57
CA LEU A 548 21.23 -6.56 19.22
C LEU A 548 21.03 -7.67 20.25
N LEU A 549 20.24 -7.44 21.30
CA LEU A 549 20.01 -8.39 22.40
C LEU A 549 21.30 -8.82 23.13
N GLU A 550 22.34 -7.99 23.06
CA GLU A 550 23.66 -8.17 23.69
C GLU A 550 23.62 -7.68 25.15
N VAL A 551 22.89 -8.37 26.02
CA VAL A 551 22.73 -8.02 27.44
C VAL A 551 23.68 -8.86 28.32
N PRO A 552 24.34 -8.29 29.34
CA PRO A 552 25.17 -9.06 30.25
C PRO A 552 24.38 -10.17 30.96
N THR A 553 24.97 -11.36 31.05
CA THR A 553 24.40 -12.52 31.75
C THR A 553 24.10 -12.20 33.22
N GLY A 554 22.89 -12.52 33.68
CA GLY A 554 22.48 -12.41 35.09
C GLY A 554 21.51 -11.26 35.44
N VAL A 555 21.05 -10.49 34.45
CA VAL A 555 20.04 -9.43 34.64
C VAL A 555 18.70 -9.89 34.06
N ASP A 556 17.65 -9.98 34.88
CA ASP A 556 16.30 -10.40 34.49
C ASP A 556 15.50 -9.27 33.78
N ILE A 557 16.17 -8.54 32.88
CA ILE A 557 15.60 -7.41 32.11
C ILE A 557 15.30 -7.79 30.65
N TYR A 558 15.60 -9.02 30.25
CA TYR A 558 15.27 -9.54 28.92
C TYR A 558 13.76 -9.44 28.62
N GLN A 559 12.93 -9.54 29.65
CA GLN A 559 11.47 -9.37 29.56
C GLN A 559 11.05 -7.94 29.16
N GLU A 560 11.89 -6.93 29.42
CA GLU A 560 11.64 -5.53 29.02
C GLU A 560 12.29 -5.18 27.67
N ILE A 561 13.45 -5.79 27.38
CA ILE A 561 14.22 -5.51 26.16
C ILE A 561 13.53 -6.05 24.90
N ILE A 562 13.01 -7.27 24.93
CA ILE A 562 12.35 -7.86 23.76
C ILE A 562 11.15 -7.00 23.30
N PRO A 563 10.20 -6.61 24.17
CA PRO A 563 9.14 -5.67 23.79
C PRO A 563 9.65 -4.38 23.17
N PHE A 564 10.74 -3.80 23.69
CA PHE A 564 11.33 -2.58 23.12
C PHE A 564 11.86 -2.81 21.70
N VAL A 565 12.64 -3.87 21.47
CA VAL A 565 13.19 -4.17 20.15
C VAL A 565 12.08 -4.46 19.14
N MET A 566 11.08 -5.26 19.52
CA MET A 566 9.95 -5.56 18.65
C MET A 566 9.14 -4.31 18.31
N ARG A 567 8.87 -3.43 19.29
CA ARG A 567 8.17 -2.16 19.06
C ARG A 567 8.99 -1.17 18.23
N PHE A 568 10.32 -1.14 18.41
CA PHE A 568 11.22 -0.34 17.59
C PHE A 568 11.10 -0.74 16.11
N GLN A 569 11.05 -2.03 15.82
CA GLN A 569 10.90 -2.55 14.45
C GLN A 569 9.54 -2.23 13.83
N GLN A 570 8.45 -2.22 14.62
CA GLN A 570 7.14 -1.74 14.15
C GLN A 570 7.11 -0.23 13.89
N TYR A 571 8.03 0.54 14.48
CA TYR A 571 8.09 2.00 14.35
C TYR A 571 8.94 2.46 13.15
N THR A 572 10.03 1.76 12.82
CA THR A 572 10.93 2.17 11.73
C THR A 572 10.24 2.16 10.36
N GLY A 573 9.34 1.20 10.12
CA GLY A 573 8.61 1.06 8.85
C GLY A 573 7.75 2.29 8.52
N PRO A 574 6.82 2.69 9.41
CA PRO A 574 6.07 3.93 9.30
C PRO A 574 6.92 5.18 9.09
N VAL A 575 8.04 5.31 9.83
CA VAL A 575 8.97 6.44 9.65
C VAL A 575 9.55 6.44 8.24
N MET A 576 9.99 5.29 7.73
CA MET A 576 10.51 5.17 6.38
C MET A 576 9.45 5.53 5.34
N ALA A 577 8.27 4.90 5.38
CA ALA A 577 7.20 5.13 4.41
C ALA A 577 6.78 6.61 4.37
N LYS A 578 6.46 7.21 5.52
CA LYS A 578 5.96 8.59 5.56
C LYS A 578 7.03 9.63 5.21
N ALA A 579 8.30 9.37 5.53
CA ALA A 579 9.39 10.30 5.26
C ALA A 579 9.96 10.16 3.84
N PHE A 580 10.14 8.92 3.39
CA PHE A 580 10.70 8.62 2.08
C PHE A 580 9.62 8.78 1.01
N GLU A 581 8.60 7.91 1.01
CA GLU A 581 7.61 7.84 -0.06
C GLU A 581 6.65 9.04 -0.07
N ASP A 582 6.17 9.44 1.09
CA ASP A 582 5.14 10.48 1.22
C ASP A 582 5.71 11.87 1.52
N THR A 583 7.03 12.06 1.46
CA THR A 583 7.63 13.40 1.64
C THR A 583 8.84 13.62 0.73
N ALA A 584 9.89 12.79 0.83
CA ALA A 584 11.11 12.98 0.05
C ALA A 584 10.86 12.80 -1.46
N LEU A 585 10.08 11.79 -1.86
CA LEU A 585 9.71 11.56 -3.26
C LEU A 585 8.80 12.64 -3.86
N TYR A 586 8.10 13.43 -3.05
CA TYR A 586 7.34 14.61 -3.50
C TYR A 586 8.18 15.89 -3.53
N THR A 587 9.36 15.86 -2.91
CA THR A 587 10.27 17.01 -2.84
C THR A 587 11.37 16.92 -3.91
N TYR A 588 11.96 15.74 -4.13
CA TYR A 588 13.05 15.56 -5.08
C TYR A 588 12.56 15.26 -6.50
N ASN A 589 12.07 16.30 -7.20
CA ASN A 589 11.38 16.17 -8.49
C ASN A 589 12.32 16.07 -9.70
N TYR A 590 13.55 15.58 -9.50
CA TYR A 590 14.60 15.50 -10.51
C TYR A 590 14.17 14.79 -11.82
N LEU A 591 13.69 13.55 -11.69
CA LEU A 591 13.05 12.77 -12.74
C LEU A 591 11.93 11.95 -12.07
N THR A 592 10.68 12.37 -12.20
CA THR A 592 9.61 11.89 -11.32
C THR A 592 9.15 10.45 -11.61
N SER A 593 9.63 9.83 -12.69
CA SER A 593 9.46 8.39 -12.93
C SER A 593 10.32 7.52 -12.00
N LEU A 594 11.29 8.09 -11.29
CA LEU A 594 12.04 7.46 -10.20
C LEU A 594 11.40 7.67 -8.82
N ASN A 595 10.27 8.38 -8.76
CA ASN A 595 9.60 8.74 -7.52
C ASN A 595 8.34 7.90 -7.36
N ASP A 596 8.54 6.60 -7.19
CA ASP A 596 7.48 5.61 -6.99
C ASP A 596 7.80 4.69 -5.80
N VAL A 597 6.83 3.88 -5.38
CA VAL A 597 6.93 2.98 -4.22
C VAL A 597 8.08 1.98 -4.41
N GLY A 598 8.97 1.92 -3.42
CA GLY A 598 10.21 1.12 -3.45
C GLY A 598 11.32 1.63 -4.37
N CYS A 599 11.10 2.69 -5.15
CA CYS A 599 12.12 3.25 -6.01
C CYS A 599 13.08 4.12 -5.19
N ASP A 600 14.38 4.06 -5.50
CA ASP A 600 15.39 4.89 -4.84
C ASP A 600 15.97 5.91 -5.83
N PRO A 601 15.61 7.21 -5.73
CA PRO A 601 16.10 8.25 -6.64
C PRO A 601 17.63 8.44 -6.64
N ARG A 602 18.36 7.85 -5.69
CA ARG A 602 19.83 7.79 -5.72
C ARG A 602 20.33 6.92 -6.88
N ASN A 603 19.51 5.94 -7.29
CA ASN A 603 19.78 5.04 -8.41
C ASN A 603 19.09 5.59 -9.68
N TYR A 604 19.84 6.33 -10.50
CA TYR A 604 19.28 7.01 -11.67
C TYR A 604 18.77 6.06 -12.78
N GLY A 605 19.34 4.87 -12.92
CA GLY A 605 18.93 3.89 -13.93
C GLY A 605 19.56 2.53 -13.67
N THR A 606 19.16 1.53 -14.47
CA THR A 606 19.59 0.15 -14.33
C THR A 606 20.30 -0.31 -15.60
N THR A 607 21.49 -0.90 -15.45
CA THR A 607 22.20 -1.51 -16.58
C THR A 607 21.54 -2.83 -16.98
N VAL A 608 21.65 -3.22 -18.25
CA VAL A 608 21.15 -4.54 -18.72
C VAL A 608 21.78 -5.68 -17.90
N ALA A 609 23.07 -5.59 -17.59
CA ALA A 609 23.77 -6.57 -16.76
C ALA A 609 23.21 -6.66 -15.32
N ALA A 610 22.88 -5.54 -14.69
CA ALA A 610 22.24 -5.54 -13.37
C ALA A 610 20.84 -6.16 -13.44
N PHE A 611 20.03 -5.77 -14.44
CA PHE A 611 18.71 -6.37 -14.67
C PHE A 611 18.78 -7.90 -14.86
N HIS A 612 19.76 -8.38 -15.61
CA HIS A 612 20.00 -9.81 -15.78
C HIS A 612 20.37 -10.50 -14.48
N ARG A 613 21.29 -9.93 -13.69
CA ARG A 613 21.70 -10.49 -12.39
C ARG A 613 20.51 -10.63 -11.45
N GLU A 614 19.69 -9.59 -11.33
CA GLU A 614 18.48 -9.62 -10.48
C GLU A 614 17.48 -10.69 -10.93
N ASN A 615 17.32 -10.90 -12.25
CA ASN A 615 16.44 -11.95 -12.76
C ASN A 615 17.02 -13.36 -12.59
N GLN A 616 18.35 -13.53 -12.63
CA GLN A 616 19.00 -14.80 -12.29
C GLN A 616 18.79 -15.12 -10.80
N GLU A 617 18.98 -14.14 -9.92
CA GLU A 617 18.74 -14.31 -8.48
C GLU A 617 17.26 -14.60 -8.19
N ARG A 618 16.33 -13.90 -8.85
CA ARG A 618 14.89 -14.17 -8.76
C ARG A 618 14.57 -15.60 -9.20
N ALA A 619 15.07 -16.06 -10.35
CA ALA A 619 14.84 -17.42 -10.83
C ALA A 619 15.33 -18.49 -9.84
N GLN A 620 16.41 -18.21 -9.10
CA GLN A 620 17.00 -19.16 -8.16
C GLN A 620 16.35 -19.14 -6.77
N LYS A 621 16.07 -17.94 -6.24
CA LYS A 621 15.67 -17.75 -4.84
C LYS A 621 14.16 -17.53 -4.68
N TRP A 622 13.54 -16.82 -5.62
CA TRP A 622 12.14 -16.37 -5.53
C TRP A 622 11.40 -16.52 -6.89
N PRO A 623 11.39 -17.72 -7.51
CA PRO A 623 10.83 -17.90 -8.86
C PRO A 623 9.33 -17.66 -8.96
N TYR A 624 8.64 -17.62 -7.81
CA TYR A 624 7.19 -17.48 -7.70
C TYR A 624 6.76 -16.13 -7.10
N ALA A 625 7.68 -15.18 -6.94
CA ALA A 625 7.32 -13.81 -6.56
C ALA A 625 6.47 -13.16 -7.67
N MET A 626 5.59 -12.23 -7.30
CA MET A 626 4.91 -11.41 -8.29
C MET A 626 5.91 -10.48 -8.98
N ILE A 627 5.66 -10.18 -10.24
CA ILE A 627 6.39 -9.16 -11.00
C ILE A 627 5.37 -8.10 -11.47
N ALA A 628 5.40 -6.96 -10.80
CA ALA A 628 4.48 -5.87 -11.03
C ALA A 628 5.12 -4.75 -11.86
N SER A 629 4.25 -3.89 -12.39
CA SER A 629 4.63 -2.61 -12.99
C SER A 629 3.71 -1.49 -12.51
N SER A 630 2.45 -1.76 -12.24
CA SER A 630 1.56 -0.83 -11.52
C SER A 630 0.79 -1.56 -10.46
N THR A 631 0.44 -0.82 -9.41
CA THR A 631 -0.41 -1.26 -8.31
C THR A 631 -1.40 -0.14 -7.97
N HIS A 632 -2.30 -0.39 -7.03
CA HIS A 632 -3.21 0.63 -6.50
C HIS A 632 -2.48 1.74 -5.73
N ASP A 633 -1.27 1.47 -5.21
CA ASP A 633 -0.45 2.43 -4.43
C ASP A 633 0.68 3.07 -5.22
N SER A 634 0.94 2.61 -6.45
CA SER A 634 1.92 3.24 -7.32
C SER A 634 1.64 4.73 -7.44
N LYS A 635 2.66 5.56 -7.28
CA LYS A 635 2.51 7.02 -7.34
C LYS A 635 2.14 7.47 -8.76
N ARG A 636 2.50 6.68 -9.77
CA ARG A 636 2.21 6.88 -11.20
C ARG A 636 2.00 5.50 -11.85
N SER A 637 1.16 5.42 -12.88
CA SER A 637 1.05 4.18 -13.66
C SER A 637 2.32 3.92 -14.49
N GLU A 638 2.49 2.67 -14.94
CA GLU A 638 3.61 2.25 -15.78
C GLU A 638 3.79 3.12 -17.04
N ASP A 639 2.68 3.46 -17.71
CA ASP A 639 2.72 4.25 -18.94
C ASP A 639 3.06 5.72 -18.70
N VAL A 640 2.74 6.26 -17.51
CA VAL A 640 3.17 7.61 -17.09
C VAL A 640 4.68 7.61 -16.88
N ARG A 641 5.22 6.60 -16.21
CA ARG A 641 6.67 6.52 -15.95
C ARG A 641 7.47 6.32 -17.22
N THR A 642 7.04 5.46 -18.14
CA THR A 642 7.78 5.20 -19.39
C THR A 642 7.81 6.42 -20.31
N ARG A 643 6.77 7.26 -20.30
CA ARG A 643 6.79 8.58 -20.97
C ARG A 643 7.79 9.54 -20.34
N ILE A 644 7.79 9.64 -19.01
CA ILE A 644 8.72 10.54 -18.31
C ILE A 644 10.17 10.06 -18.48
N ASN A 645 10.43 8.75 -18.56
CA ASN A 645 11.77 8.19 -18.81
C ASN A 645 12.39 8.72 -20.11
N VAL A 646 11.59 9.04 -21.14
CA VAL A 646 12.10 9.60 -22.42
C VAL A 646 12.86 10.90 -22.19
N LEU A 647 12.55 11.68 -21.14
CA LEU A 647 13.28 12.90 -20.81
C LEU A 647 14.78 12.65 -20.57
N SER A 648 15.15 11.45 -20.13
CA SER A 648 16.54 11.03 -19.99
C SER A 648 17.27 10.86 -21.32
N GLU A 649 16.57 10.56 -22.40
CA GLU A 649 17.15 10.41 -23.73
C GLU A 649 17.32 11.76 -24.45
N ILE A 650 16.49 12.77 -24.10
CA ILE A 650 16.44 14.08 -24.78
C ILE A 650 16.60 15.29 -23.83
N PRO A 651 17.63 15.33 -22.96
CA PRO A 651 17.80 16.38 -21.93
C PRO A 651 17.89 17.80 -22.53
N ALA A 652 18.54 17.95 -23.68
CA ALA A 652 18.67 19.24 -24.35
C ALA A 652 17.31 19.81 -24.82
N LYS A 653 16.44 18.96 -25.37
CA LYS A 653 15.06 19.35 -25.76
C LYS A 653 14.25 19.68 -24.51
N TRP A 654 14.34 18.85 -23.47
CA TRP A 654 13.66 19.08 -22.20
C TRP A 654 13.98 20.45 -21.61
N ARG A 655 15.28 20.79 -21.50
CA ARG A 655 15.76 22.10 -21.04
C ARG A 655 15.20 23.25 -21.89
N LYS A 656 15.14 23.09 -23.21
CA LYS A 656 14.61 24.11 -24.12
C LYS A 656 13.14 24.39 -23.82
N PHE A 657 12.32 23.33 -23.73
CA PHE A 657 10.88 23.47 -23.50
C PHE A 657 10.54 23.96 -22.10
N LEU A 658 11.24 23.51 -21.06
CA LEU A 658 11.12 24.08 -19.70
C LEU A 658 11.28 25.60 -19.68
N ASN A 659 12.34 26.10 -20.31
CA ASN A 659 12.60 27.53 -20.35
C ASN A 659 11.56 28.29 -21.17
N LEU A 660 11.05 27.68 -22.25
CA LEU A 660 10.00 28.24 -23.09
C LEU A 660 8.67 28.34 -22.32
N TRP A 661 8.22 27.25 -21.71
CA TRP A 661 6.97 27.19 -20.97
C TRP A 661 6.97 28.13 -19.77
N ARG A 662 8.09 28.19 -19.01
CA ARG A 662 8.24 29.16 -17.92
C ARG A 662 8.12 30.61 -18.40
N ARG A 663 8.65 30.94 -19.59
CA ARG A 663 8.51 32.28 -20.18
C ARG A 663 7.08 32.57 -20.60
N ILE A 664 6.38 31.59 -21.18
CA ILE A 664 4.97 31.73 -21.60
C ILE A 664 4.08 31.93 -20.37
N ASN A 665 4.30 31.17 -19.31
CA ASN A 665 3.47 31.20 -18.11
C ASN A 665 3.92 32.26 -17.08
N ILE A 666 4.89 33.13 -17.41
CA ILE A 666 5.48 34.08 -16.44
C ILE A 666 4.43 35.02 -15.83
N LEU A 667 3.42 35.41 -16.61
CA LEU A 667 2.33 36.30 -16.18
C LEU A 667 1.25 35.57 -15.37
N LYS A 668 1.27 34.23 -15.33
CA LYS A 668 0.33 33.38 -14.59
C LYS A 668 0.83 33.04 -13.18
N ILE A 669 2.06 33.44 -12.85
CA ILE A 669 2.69 33.21 -11.55
C ILE A 669 2.24 34.31 -10.60
N ARG A 670 1.73 33.92 -9.44
CA ARG A 670 1.50 34.86 -8.33
C ARG A 670 2.77 35.04 -7.51
N LYS A 671 2.93 36.26 -7.01
CA LYS A 671 3.88 36.56 -5.93
C LYS A 671 3.04 36.77 -4.68
N SER A 672 3.04 35.79 -3.79
CA SER A 672 2.60 35.97 -2.41
C SER A 672 3.61 36.89 -1.68
N LYS A 673 3.24 37.42 -0.51
CA LYS A 673 4.15 38.22 0.32
C LYS A 673 5.47 37.49 0.63
N ASP A 674 5.42 36.17 0.78
CA ASP A 674 6.55 35.38 1.27
C ASP A 674 7.21 34.49 0.20
N HIS A 675 6.51 34.16 -0.89
CA HIS A 675 7.03 33.21 -1.89
C HIS A 675 6.36 33.31 -3.28
N ARG A 676 7.01 32.67 -4.27
CA ARG A 676 6.51 32.51 -5.64
C ARG A 676 5.53 31.33 -5.71
N VAL A 677 4.39 31.50 -6.37
CA VAL A 677 3.40 30.42 -6.56
C VAL A 677 3.14 30.17 -8.06
N PRO A 678 3.37 28.94 -8.56
CA PRO A 678 4.02 27.82 -7.87
C PRO A 678 5.50 28.10 -7.57
N SER A 679 6.08 27.38 -6.60
CA SER A 679 7.53 27.32 -6.43
C SER A 679 8.18 26.79 -7.72
N TYR A 680 9.49 27.02 -7.90
CA TYR A 680 10.16 26.49 -9.09
C TYR A 680 10.15 24.95 -9.12
N ASN A 681 10.17 24.31 -7.96
CA ASN A 681 10.14 22.86 -7.87
C ASN A 681 8.75 22.29 -8.23
N ASP A 682 7.68 22.94 -7.77
CA ASP A 682 6.32 22.51 -8.06
C ASP A 682 5.91 22.79 -9.51
N GLU A 683 6.44 23.86 -10.12
CA GLU A 683 6.31 24.10 -11.56
C GLU A 683 7.02 23.01 -12.39
N TYR A 684 8.21 22.57 -11.96
CA TYR A 684 8.95 21.49 -12.61
C TYR A 684 8.20 20.16 -12.52
N LEU A 685 7.61 19.86 -11.35
CA LEU A 685 6.73 18.71 -11.13
C LEU A 685 5.48 18.79 -12.01
N PHE A 686 4.82 19.95 -12.07
CA PHE A 686 3.63 20.16 -12.90
C PHE A 686 3.91 19.80 -14.36
N TYR A 687 5.02 20.27 -14.93
CA TYR A 687 5.37 20.00 -16.32
C TYR A 687 5.64 18.51 -16.61
N GLN A 688 6.35 17.80 -15.74
CA GLN A 688 6.54 16.35 -15.89
C GLN A 688 5.22 15.59 -15.73
N THR A 689 4.36 16.02 -14.81
CA THR A 689 3.06 15.40 -14.53
C THR A 689 2.15 15.46 -15.74
N ILE A 690 1.98 16.65 -16.34
CA ILE A 690 1.14 16.77 -17.54
C ILE A 690 1.77 16.07 -18.74
N LEU A 691 3.10 16.05 -18.86
CA LEU A 691 3.77 15.34 -19.95
C LEU A 691 3.53 13.82 -19.88
N GLY A 692 3.58 13.25 -18.67
CA GLY A 692 3.30 11.84 -18.45
C GLY A 692 1.81 11.48 -18.61
N THR A 693 0.90 12.37 -18.22
CA THR A 693 -0.53 12.04 -18.09
C THR A 693 -1.45 12.54 -19.19
N TRP A 694 -0.96 13.41 -20.09
CA TRP A 694 -1.80 13.97 -21.16
C TRP A 694 -2.39 12.85 -22.03
N PRO A 695 -3.70 12.89 -22.34
CA PRO A 695 -4.34 11.83 -23.12
C PRO A 695 -3.79 11.75 -24.54
N LEU A 696 -3.94 10.57 -25.17
CA LEU A 696 -3.53 10.35 -26.56
C LEU A 696 -4.53 10.91 -27.58
N TYR A 697 -5.79 11.06 -27.17
CA TYR A 697 -6.86 11.63 -28.00
C TYR A 697 -6.90 13.15 -27.86
N GLU A 698 -7.53 13.81 -28.83
CA GLU A 698 -7.80 15.25 -28.77
C GLU A 698 -8.99 15.48 -27.85
N MET A 699 -8.77 16.27 -26.79
CA MET A 699 -9.82 16.62 -25.84
C MET A 699 -10.72 17.71 -26.39
N ASP A 700 -11.99 17.71 -26.02
CA ASP A 700 -12.85 18.90 -26.07
C ASP A 700 -12.70 19.77 -24.80
N GLU A 701 -13.39 20.92 -24.75
CA GLU A 701 -13.29 21.85 -23.61
C GLU A 701 -13.81 21.24 -22.28
N LYS A 702 -14.77 20.31 -22.34
CA LYS A 702 -15.31 19.63 -21.14
C LYS A 702 -14.31 18.59 -20.62
N GLU A 703 -13.67 17.87 -21.52
CA GLU A 703 -12.61 16.92 -21.19
C GLU A 703 -11.37 17.63 -20.66
N LEU A 704 -10.99 18.78 -21.25
CA LEU A 704 -9.91 19.62 -20.71
C LEU A 704 -10.23 20.10 -19.29
N ALA A 705 -11.48 20.53 -19.03
CA ALA A 705 -11.90 20.91 -17.68
C ALA A 705 -11.78 19.74 -16.69
N SER A 706 -12.24 18.55 -17.08
CA SER A 706 -12.12 17.34 -16.23
C SER A 706 -10.65 16.94 -15.99
N TYR A 707 -9.80 17.03 -17.02
CA TYR A 707 -8.37 16.78 -16.90
C TYR A 707 -7.69 17.79 -15.98
N ARG A 708 -8.07 19.07 -16.09
CA ARG A 708 -7.57 20.13 -15.23
C ARG A 708 -7.90 19.88 -13.76
N ASP A 709 -9.13 19.48 -13.44
CA ASP A 709 -9.56 19.17 -12.07
C ASP A 709 -8.75 17.98 -11.51
N ARG A 710 -8.46 16.97 -12.36
CA ARG A 710 -7.60 15.84 -11.99
C ARG A 710 -6.17 16.27 -11.65
N ILE A 711 -5.58 17.17 -12.44
CA ILE A 711 -4.24 17.71 -12.20
C ILE A 711 -4.22 18.61 -10.95
N GLU A 712 -5.28 19.39 -10.72
CA GLU A 712 -5.45 20.18 -9.50
C GLU A 712 -5.42 19.29 -8.25
N ILE A 713 -6.28 18.27 -8.19
CA ILE A 713 -6.35 17.32 -7.06
C ILE A 713 -4.97 16.72 -6.78
N TYR A 714 -4.28 16.26 -7.84
CA TYR A 714 -2.94 15.71 -7.70
C TYR A 714 -1.92 16.74 -7.18
N MET A 715 -1.88 17.95 -7.77
CA MET A 715 -0.88 18.94 -7.39
C MET A 715 -1.08 19.44 -5.96
N ILE A 716 -2.34 19.58 -5.49
CA ILE A 716 -2.65 19.88 -4.10
C ILE A 716 -2.19 18.75 -3.18
N LYS A 717 -2.47 17.49 -3.53
CA LYS A 717 -1.93 16.34 -2.79
C LYS A 717 -0.41 16.37 -2.74
N ALA A 718 0.26 16.59 -3.88
CA ALA A 718 1.71 16.60 -3.98
C ALA A 718 2.37 17.68 -3.10
N VAL A 719 1.85 18.92 -3.09
CA VAL A 719 2.42 19.99 -2.26
C VAL A 719 2.16 19.78 -0.76
N ARG A 720 1.00 19.18 -0.40
CA ARG A 720 0.70 18.78 0.98
C ARG A 720 1.57 17.61 1.44
N GLU A 721 1.92 16.68 0.55
CA GLU A 721 2.86 15.59 0.85
C GLU A 721 4.30 16.11 0.94
N ALA A 722 4.72 17.06 0.10
CA ALA A 722 6.05 17.65 0.19
C ALA A 722 6.29 18.40 1.51
N LYS A 723 5.23 18.96 2.14
CA LYS A 723 5.28 19.63 3.46
C LYS A 723 6.23 20.84 3.50
N ILE A 724 6.47 21.49 2.35
CA ILE A 724 7.33 22.67 2.23
C ILE A 724 6.52 23.97 2.38
N TYR A 725 5.45 24.11 1.60
CA TYR A 725 4.60 25.32 1.59
C TYR A 725 3.20 25.06 2.16
N SER A 726 2.66 23.85 1.99
CA SER A 726 1.38 23.44 2.56
C SER A 726 1.50 22.04 3.18
N SER A 727 0.54 21.66 4.03
CA SER A 727 0.47 20.33 4.64
C SER A 727 -0.96 19.93 4.91
N TRP A 728 -1.21 18.63 5.13
CA TRP A 728 -2.52 18.16 5.60
C TRP A 728 -2.91 18.70 6.99
N ILE A 729 -1.92 19.08 7.82
CA ILE A 729 -2.18 19.57 9.18
C ILE A 729 -2.59 21.04 9.19
N SER A 730 -1.82 21.84 8.47
CA SER A 730 -2.00 23.28 8.34
C SER A 730 -1.90 23.63 6.85
N PRO A 731 -3.02 23.55 6.12
CA PRO A 731 -3.06 23.95 4.72
C PRO A 731 -2.73 25.44 4.56
N ASP A 732 -1.84 25.78 3.64
CA ASP A 732 -1.63 27.17 3.22
C ASP A 732 -2.60 27.50 2.07
N HIS A 733 -3.74 28.09 2.42
CA HIS A 733 -4.78 28.43 1.47
C HIS A 733 -4.35 29.45 0.42
N GLU A 734 -3.39 30.34 0.73
CA GLU A 734 -2.88 31.32 -0.24
C GLU A 734 -2.02 30.63 -1.29
N TYR A 735 -1.12 29.73 -0.86
CA TYR A 735 -0.31 28.92 -1.77
C TYR A 735 -1.18 28.00 -2.63
N GLU A 736 -2.11 27.28 -2.01
CA GLU A 736 -2.99 26.34 -2.71
C GLU A 736 -3.86 27.05 -3.74
N SER A 737 -4.47 28.19 -3.39
CA SER A 737 -5.27 28.97 -4.34
C SER A 737 -4.43 29.50 -5.49
N GLY A 738 -3.21 30.00 -5.23
CA GLY A 738 -2.31 30.47 -6.29
C GLY A 738 -1.85 29.35 -7.22
N LEU A 739 -1.68 28.13 -6.70
CA LEU A 739 -1.33 26.96 -7.50
C LEU A 739 -2.51 26.52 -8.38
N ILE A 740 -3.72 26.49 -7.82
CA ILE A 740 -4.96 26.23 -8.56
C ILE A 740 -5.10 27.23 -9.72
N GLU A 741 -4.98 28.53 -9.44
CA GLU A 741 -5.09 29.56 -10.47
C GLU A 741 -4.01 29.43 -11.56
N PHE A 742 -2.78 29.05 -11.20
CA PHE A 742 -1.72 28.80 -12.18
C PHE A 742 -2.09 27.62 -13.11
N ILE A 743 -2.61 26.52 -12.56
CA ILE A 743 -3.05 25.35 -13.31
C ILE A 743 -4.20 25.75 -14.25
N HIS A 744 -5.23 26.42 -13.72
CA HIS A 744 -6.38 26.88 -14.48
C HIS A 744 -6.03 27.87 -15.58
N SER A 745 -5.11 28.79 -15.31
CA SER A 745 -4.64 29.75 -16.31
C SER A 745 -3.74 29.08 -17.36
N THR A 746 -3.01 28.03 -17.01
CA THR A 746 -2.15 27.28 -17.94
C THR A 746 -2.96 26.39 -18.88
N LEU A 747 -4.02 25.78 -18.35
CA LEU A 747 -4.95 24.88 -19.04
C LEU A 747 -6.34 25.55 -19.20
N SER A 748 -6.36 26.81 -19.66
CA SER A 748 -7.57 27.63 -19.66
C SER A 748 -8.59 27.25 -20.72
N ASN A 749 -8.09 26.95 -21.92
CA ASN A 749 -8.85 26.55 -23.11
C ASN A 749 -7.90 25.84 -24.07
N ILE A 750 -8.48 25.15 -25.05
CA ILE A 750 -7.75 24.49 -26.13
C ILE A 750 -7.37 25.51 -27.20
N GLU A 751 -8.35 26.33 -27.61
CA GLU A 751 -8.12 27.34 -28.64
C GLU A 751 -7.35 28.56 -28.11
N LYS A 752 -6.39 29.06 -28.90
CA LYS A 752 -5.60 30.26 -28.58
C LYS A 752 -4.78 30.14 -27.29
N ASN A 753 -4.39 28.91 -26.93
CA ASN A 753 -3.51 28.66 -25.79
C ASN A 753 -2.06 28.48 -26.24
N ARG A 754 -1.28 29.56 -26.17
CA ARG A 754 0.14 29.58 -26.55
C ARG A 754 0.99 28.52 -25.84
N PHE A 755 0.62 28.14 -24.61
CA PHE A 755 1.31 27.06 -23.91
C PHE A 755 1.03 25.72 -24.59
N LEU A 756 -0.24 25.38 -24.82
CA LEU A 756 -0.64 24.14 -25.49
C LEU A 756 -0.11 24.05 -26.93
N ASP A 757 -0.10 25.16 -27.68
CA ASP A 757 0.47 25.22 -29.04
C ASP A 757 1.93 24.73 -29.10
N ASN A 758 2.69 24.93 -28.01
CA ASN A 758 4.09 24.51 -27.90
C ASN A 758 4.26 23.20 -27.11
N PHE A 759 3.35 22.90 -26.19
CA PHE A 759 3.39 21.71 -25.34
C PHE A 759 2.95 20.46 -26.12
N LEU A 760 1.83 20.53 -26.86
CA LEU A 760 1.24 19.37 -27.52
C LEU A 760 2.18 18.68 -28.54
N PRO A 761 2.92 19.39 -29.41
CA PRO A 761 3.85 18.73 -30.33
C PRO A 761 4.97 17.97 -29.60
N PHE A 762 5.52 18.56 -28.54
CA PHE A 762 6.55 17.93 -27.72
C PHE A 762 5.99 16.75 -26.91
N GLN A 763 4.77 16.88 -26.38
CA GLN A 763 4.08 15.80 -25.68
C GLN A 763 3.78 14.63 -26.62
N LYS A 764 3.33 14.86 -27.85
CA LYS A 764 3.11 13.81 -28.86
C LYS A 764 4.40 13.06 -29.19
N GLU A 765 5.52 13.77 -29.33
CA GLU A 765 6.85 13.16 -29.53
C GLU A 765 7.23 12.26 -28.34
N VAL A 766 7.14 12.79 -27.12
CA VAL A 766 7.46 12.03 -25.89
C VAL A 766 6.52 10.83 -25.71
N ALA A 767 5.23 11.00 -25.96
CA ALA A 767 4.24 9.94 -25.86
C ALA A 767 4.57 8.79 -26.82
N SER A 768 4.87 9.09 -28.08
CA SER A 768 5.23 8.10 -29.10
C SER A 768 6.35 7.16 -28.63
N TYR A 769 7.44 7.70 -28.08
CA TYR A 769 8.54 6.89 -27.54
C TYR A 769 8.18 6.23 -26.20
N GLY A 770 7.40 6.89 -25.36
CA GLY A 770 6.92 6.34 -24.09
C GLY A 770 6.05 5.10 -24.26
N LEU A 771 5.23 5.03 -25.32
CA LEU A 771 4.42 3.85 -25.66
C LEU A 771 5.30 2.66 -26.06
N LEU A 772 6.37 2.90 -26.82
CA LEU A 772 7.33 1.85 -27.19
C LEU A 772 8.13 1.34 -25.98
N ASN A 773 8.55 2.25 -25.09
CA ASN A 773 9.16 1.90 -23.81
C ASN A 773 8.18 1.08 -22.94
N SER A 774 6.89 1.44 -22.91
CA SER A 774 5.88 0.66 -22.19
C SER A 774 5.66 -0.74 -22.77
N ALA A 775 5.52 -0.86 -24.10
CA ALA A 775 5.40 -2.16 -24.75
C ALA A 775 6.58 -3.09 -24.41
N SER A 776 7.80 -2.53 -24.38
CA SER A 776 9.02 -3.24 -24.01
C SER A 776 9.04 -3.62 -22.51
N GLN A 777 8.61 -2.71 -21.63
CA GLN A 777 8.49 -2.96 -20.19
C GLN A 777 7.52 -4.10 -19.89
N VAL A 778 6.33 -4.07 -20.51
CA VAL A 778 5.32 -5.13 -20.38
C VAL A 778 5.86 -6.44 -20.93
N PHE A 779 6.52 -6.42 -22.10
CA PHE A 779 7.10 -7.63 -22.67
C PHE A 779 8.12 -8.31 -21.76
N LEU A 780 8.99 -7.51 -21.14
CA LEU A 780 9.95 -8.01 -20.15
C LEU A 780 9.25 -8.54 -18.89
N LYS A 781 8.23 -7.83 -18.38
CA LYS A 781 7.39 -8.31 -17.27
C LYS A 781 6.75 -9.66 -17.58
N LEU A 782 6.21 -9.84 -18.79
CA LEU A 782 5.54 -11.08 -19.16
C LEU A 782 6.49 -12.24 -19.45
N THR A 783 7.80 -12.02 -19.57
CA THR A 783 8.74 -13.09 -19.98
C THR A 783 9.84 -13.39 -18.97
N ALA A 784 10.07 -12.49 -18.02
CA ALA A 784 10.95 -12.70 -16.88
C ALA A 784 10.48 -13.85 -15.94
N PRO A 785 11.37 -14.37 -15.08
CA PRO A 785 11.02 -15.29 -14.01
C PRO A 785 10.09 -14.60 -12.99
N GLY A 786 9.09 -15.33 -12.48
CA GLY A 786 8.04 -14.77 -11.61
C GLY A 786 6.64 -14.83 -12.21
N VAL A 787 5.68 -14.36 -11.42
CA VAL A 787 4.25 -14.32 -11.72
C VAL A 787 3.85 -12.92 -12.18
N PRO A 788 3.62 -12.67 -13.48
CA PRO A 788 3.26 -11.33 -13.97
C PRO A 788 1.92 -10.88 -13.44
N ASP A 789 1.93 -9.69 -12.83
CA ASP A 789 0.73 -9.02 -12.34
C ASP A 789 0.30 -7.88 -13.28
N ILE A 790 -1.02 -7.77 -13.48
CA ILE A 790 -1.65 -6.72 -14.27
C ILE A 790 -2.67 -6.02 -13.39
N TYR A 791 -2.44 -4.73 -13.13
CA TYR A 791 -3.41 -3.89 -12.46
C TYR A 791 -4.58 -3.57 -13.39
N GLN A 792 -5.80 -3.53 -12.86
CA GLN A 792 -7.01 -3.32 -13.66
C GLN A 792 -6.89 -2.13 -14.62
N GLY A 793 -7.16 -2.39 -15.90
CA GLY A 793 -7.10 -1.43 -16.98
C GLY A 793 -5.75 -1.34 -17.70
N ASN A 794 -4.65 -1.77 -17.10
CA ASN A 794 -3.30 -1.61 -17.67
C ASN A 794 -3.00 -2.52 -18.86
N GLU A 795 -3.93 -3.36 -19.29
CA GLU A 795 -3.84 -4.04 -20.58
C GLU A 795 -3.97 -3.10 -21.78
N LEU A 796 -4.47 -1.89 -21.56
CA LEU A 796 -4.37 -0.74 -22.46
C LEU A 796 -3.45 0.33 -21.88
N TRP A 797 -3.28 1.43 -22.61
CA TRP A 797 -2.56 2.59 -22.10
C TRP A 797 -3.35 3.28 -21.00
N GLU A 798 -2.81 3.32 -19.79
CA GLU A 798 -3.42 3.98 -18.64
C GLU A 798 -2.51 5.06 -18.09
N PHE A 799 -3.02 6.28 -18.00
CA PHE A 799 -2.27 7.47 -17.62
C PHE A 799 -2.70 8.01 -16.25
N ARG A 800 -2.56 7.16 -15.23
CA ARG A 800 -3.08 7.40 -13.87
C ARG A 800 -1.97 7.86 -12.91
N LEU A 801 -2.35 8.73 -11.98
CA LEU A 801 -1.53 9.15 -10.85
C LEU A 801 -1.93 8.38 -9.58
N VAL A 802 -1.28 8.71 -8.48
CA VAL A 802 -1.56 8.16 -7.15
C VAL A 802 -3.05 8.26 -6.79
N ASP A 803 -3.52 7.34 -5.94
CA ASP A 803 -4.86 7.34 -5.31
C ASP A 803 -5.33 8.76 -4.93
N PRO A 804 -6.57 9.18 -5.26
CA PRO A 804 -7.66 8.39 -5.82
C PRO A 804 -7.67 8.18 -7.34
N ASP A 805 -6.72 8.76 -8.09
CA ASP A 805 -6.77 8.67 -9.55
C ASP A 805 -6.52 7.23 -10.08
N SER A 806 -5.64 6.47 -9.42
CA SER A 806 -5.39 5.04 -9.71
C SER A 806 -6.59 4.13 -9.47
N ARG A 807 -7.65 4.62 -8.81
CA ARG A 807 -8.86 3.85 -8.46
C ARG A 807 -10.08 4.24 -9.30
N ALA A 808 -9.88 5.03 -10.35
CA ALA A 808 -10.95 5.40 -11.27
C ALA A 808 -11.56 4.15 -11.95
N PRO A 809 -12.86 4.19 -12.31
CA PRO A 809 -13.52 3.08 -13.00
C PRO A 809 -12.84 2.70 -14.32
N VAL A 810 -12.83 1.40 -14.62
CA VAL A 810 -12.29 0.83 -15.85
C VAL A 810 -13.43 0.47 -16.80
N ASN A 811 -13.33 0.89 -18.07
CA ASN A 811 -14.31 0.51 -19.10
C ASN A 811 -13.96 -0.88 -19.67
N PHE A 812 -14.47 -1.93 -19.03
CA PHE A 812 -14.24 -3.33 -19.42
C PHE A 812 -14.99 -3.74 -20.68
N SER A 813 -16.19 -3.21 -20.94
CA SER A 813 -16.94 -3.53 -22.16
C SER A 813 -16.18 -3.13 -23.43
N LEU A 814 -15.52 -1.96 -23.42
CA LEU A 814 -14.64 -1.55 -24.52
C LEU A 814 -13.47 -2.54 -24.71
N ARG A 815 -12.84 -2.96 -23.61
CA ARG A 815 -11.68 -3.86 -23.62
C ARG A 815 -12.04 -5.26 -24.10
N GLU A 816 -13.20 -5.75 -23.70
CA GLU A 816 -13.74 -7.02 -24.16
C GLU A 816 -13.95 -6.98 -25.68
N GLN A 817 -14.67 -5.97 -26.18
CA GLN A 817 -14.88 -5.81 -27.62
C GLN A 817 -13.54 -5.68 -28.38
N MET A 818 -12.60 -4.86 -27.87
CA MET A 818 -11.29 -4.70 -28.49
C MET A 818 -10.50 -6.01 -28.53
N LEU A 819 -10.58 -6.83 -27.49
CA LEU A 819 -9.89 -8.13 -27.47
C LEU A 819 -10.53 -9.11 -28.46
N GLU A 820 -11.85 -9.15 -28.55
CA GLU A 820 -12.56 -10.01 -29.50
C GLU A 820 -12.22 -9.65 -30.95
N ASP A 821 -12.31 -8.36 -31.29
CA ASP A 821 -11.95 -7.86 -32.62
C ASP A 821 -10.48 -8.13 -32.96
N LEU A 822 -9.59 -7.97 -31.97
CA LEU A 822 -8.15 -8.24 -32.11
C LEU A 822 -7.87 -9.72 -32.35
N ILE A 823 -8.49 -10.62 -31.59
CA ILE A 823 -8.33 -12.07 -31.76
C ILE A 823 -8.86 -12.51 -33.14
N ASP A 824 -10.05 -12.04 -33.52
CA ASP A 824 -10.65 -12.37 -34.80
C ASP A 824 -9.78 -11.91 -35.98
N THR A 825 -9.29 -10.66 -35.90
CA THR A 825 -8.40 -10.09 -36.92
C THR A 825 -7.06 -10.84 -36.97
N ALA A 826 -6.45 -11.14 -35.83
CA ALA A 826 -5.19 -11.86 -35.76
C ALA A 826 -5.30 -13.28 -36.32
N ASN A 827 -6.40 -13.98 -36.07
CA ASN A 827 -6.64 -15.34 -36.57
C ASN A 827 -6.96 -15.39 -38.08
N LYS A 828 -7.60 -14.33 -38.61
CA LYS A 828 -7.95 -14.21 -40.04
C LYS A 828 -6.86 -13.55 -40.87
N ALA A 829 -5.84 -12.97 -40.25
CA ALA A 829 -4.76 -12.29 -40.94
C ALA A 829 -4.03 -13.27 -41.87
N GLN A 830 -3.88 -12.89 -43.15
CA GLN A 830 -3.05 -13.64 -44.10
C GLN A 830 -1.57 -13.69 -43.66
N SER A 831 -1.15 -12.69 -42.90
CA SER A 831 0.21 -12.54 -42.39
C SER A 831 0.19 -11.81 -41.05
N LEU A 832 0.65 -12.48 -39.99
CA LEU A 832 0.73 -11.88 -38.64
C LEU A 832 1.76 -10.74 -38.58
N SER A 833 2.82 -10.82 -39.38
CA SER A 833 3.81 -9.73 -39.52
C SER A 833 3.20 -8.44 -40.08
N THR A 834 2.28 -8.53 -41.05
CA THR A 834 1.57 -7.34 -41.56
C THR A 834 0.65 -6.75 -40.48
N TYR A 835 -0.09 -7.60 -39.77
CA TYR A 835 -0.99 -7.15 -38.72
C TYR A 835 -0.25 -6.47 -37.56
N THR A 836 0.86 -7.04 -37.10
CA THR A 836 1.68 -6.44 -36.04
C THR A 836 2.36 -5.13 -36.45
N TYR A 837 2.75 -5.00 -37.73
CA TYR A 837 3.20 -3.73 -38.28
C TYR A 837 2.09 -2.66 -38.22
N ASP A 838 0.85 -3.02 -38.58
CA ASP A 838 -0.29 -2.10 -38.49
C ASP A 838 -0.62 -1.71 -37.04
N LEU A 839 -0.51 -2.64 -36.09
CA LEU A 839 -0.64 -2.34 -34.65
C LEU A 839 0.44 -1.36 -34.18
N LEU A 840 1.68 -1.51 -34.65
CA LEU A 840 2.79 -0.61 -34.32
C LEU A 840 2.58 0.80 -34.89
N LYS A 841 2.11 0.87 -36.14
CA LYS A 841 1.81 2.12 -36.81
C LYS A 841 0.70 2.90 -36.10
N ASN A 842 -0.33 2.20 -35.61
CA ASN A 842 -1.48 2.78 -34.92
C ASN A 842 -1.43 2.58 -33.39
N ARG A 843 -0.22 2.48 -32.82
CA ARG A 843 0.00 2.08 -31.41
C ARG A 843 -0.77 2.93 -30.40
N GLU A 844 -1.11 4.17 -30.72
CA GLU A 844 -1.83 5.10 -29.86
C GLU A 844 -3.23 4.58 -29.45
N ASP A 845 -3.84 3.67 -30.20
CA ASP A 845 -5.16 3.11 -29.90
C ASP A 845 -5.18 2.03 -28.80
N GLY A 846 -4.01 1.59 -28.33
CA GLY A 846 -3.89 0.61 -27.23
C GLY A 846 -3.87 -0.86 -27.68
N ARG A 847 -4.26 -1.17 -28.92
CA ARG A 847 -4.32 -2.57 -29.40
C ARG A 847 -2.97 -3.25 -29.45
N LEU A 848 -1.88 -2.50 -29.64
CA LEU A 848 -0.52 -3.06 -29.57
C LEU A 848 -0.22 -3.66 -28.19
N LYS A 849 -0.55 -2.94 -27.11
CA LYS A 849 -0.32 -3.40 -25.73
C LYS A 849 -1.19 -4.62 -25.42
N LEU A 850 -2.47 -4.54 -25.81
CA LEU A 850 -3.44 -5.63 -25.63
C LEU A 850 -3.01 -6.90 -26.37
N PHE A 851 -2.57 -6.77 -27.63
CA PHE A 851 -2.06 -7.88 -28.44
C PHE A 851 -0.87 -8.54 -27.75
N LEU A 852 0.09 -7.73 -27.26
CA LEU A 852 1.28 -8.24 -26.62
C LEU A 852 0.95 -9.03 -25.35
N ILE A 853 0.07 -8.50 -24.51
CA ILE A 853 -0.38 -9.18 -23.29
C ILE A 853 -1.10 -10.48 -23.63
N TRP A 854 -2.10 -10.43 -24.50
CA TRP A 854 -2.87 -11.61 -24.93
C TRP A 854 -1.96 -12.69 -25.50
N LYS A 855 -1.11 -12.34 -26.47
CA LYS A 855 -0.27 -13.31 -27.21
C LYS A 855 0.76 -13.95 -26.30
N VAL A 856 1.43 -13.16 -25.45
CA VAL A 856 2.50 -13.67 -24.56
C VAL A 856 1.91 -14.46 -23.39
N LEU A 857 0.80 -14.02 -22.77
CA LEU A 857 0.16 -14.78 -21.71
C LEU A 857 -0.37 -16.13 -22.19
N ASN A 858 -1.01 -16.17 -23.37
CA ASN A 858 -1.46 -17.43 -23.97
C ASN A 858 -0.28 -18.32 -24.37
N PHE A 859 0.85 -17.75 -24.79
CA PHE A 859 2.08 -18.52 -25.00
C PHE A 859 2.65 -19.08 -23.69
N ARG A 860 2.70 -18.28 -22.61
CA ARG A 860 3.07 -18.76 -21.27
C ARG A 860 2.18 -19.88 -20.79
N ALA A 861 0.88 -19.82 -21.05
CA ALA A 861 -0.05 -20.88 -20.68
C ALA A 861 0.26 -22.20 -21.40
N LYS A 862 0.62 -22.15 -22.70
CA LYS A 862 1.01 -23.32 -23.49
C LYS A 862 2.37 -23.90 -23.08
N CYS A 863 3.31 -23.04 -22.69
CA CYS A 863 4.66 -23.42 -22.28
C CYS A 863 4.89 -23.18 -20.78
N SER A 864 3.94 -23.57 -19.93
CA SER A 864 3.95 -23.21 -18.49
C SER A 864 5.25 -23.59 -17.79
N GLN A 865 5.75 -24.80 -18.01
CA GLN A 865 6.98 -25.31 -17.42
C GLN A 865 8.22 -24.46 -17.78
N LEU A 866 8.27 -23.90 -19.00
CA LEU A 866 9.34 -23.00 -19.43
C LEU A 866 9.40 -21.72 -18.61
N PHE A 867 8.24 -21.16 -18.24
CA PHE A 867 8.18 -19.89 -17.53
C PHE A 867 8.16 -20.04 -16.01
N GLU A 868 7.60 -21.15 -15.51
CA GLU A 868 7.52 -21.47 -14.08
C GLU A 868 8.86 -21.99 -13.55
N ASN A 869 9.48 -22.95 -14.24
CA ASN A 869 10.67 -23.66 -13.76
C ASN A 869 11.91 -23.49 -14.66
N GLY A 870 11.76 -22.81 -15.80
CA GLY A 870 12.86 -22.66 -16.76
C GLY A 870 13.95 -21.70 -16.29
N GLU A 871 15.19 -22.07 -16.57
CA GLU A 871 16.40 -21.30 -16.35
C GLU A 871 16.33 -19.94 -17.05
N TYR A 872 17.03 -18.96 -16.49
CA TYR A 872 17.22 -17.63 -17.06
C TYR A 872 18.68 -17.45 -17.47
N VAL A 873 18.94 -17.33 -18.78
CA VAL A 873 20.29 -17.19 -19.34
C VAL A 873 20.39 -15.86 -20.09
N PRO A 874 21.16 -14.87 -19.60
CA PRO A 874 21.42 -13.63 -20.32
C PRO A 874 22.09 -13.89 -21.66
N LEU A 875 21.75 -13.13 -22.69
CA LEU A 875 22.37 -13.21 -24.01
C LEU A 875 23.20 -11.97 -24.30
N SER A 876 24.41 -12.18 -24.85
CA SER A 876 25.30 -11.09 -25.26
C SER A 876 24.78 -10.42 -26.53
N THR A 877 24.92 -9.10 -26.62
CA THR A 877 24.62 -8.30 -27.80
C THR A 877 25.90 -7.65 -28.33
N GLN A 878 26.01 -7.47 -29.65
CA GLN A 878 27.14 -6.80 -30.29
C GLN A 878 26.68 -5.96 -31.49
N GLY A 879 27.55 -5.06 -31.97
CA GLY A 879 27.27 -4.12 -33.06
C GLY A 879 26.94 -2.71 -32.59
N GLU A 880 26.64 -1.81 -33.54
CA GLU A 880 26.50 -0.36 -33.28
C GLU A 880 25.35 0.01 -32.33
N LYS A 881 24.28 -0.80 -32.27
CA LYS A 881 23.10 -0.56 -31.43
C LYS A 881 22.94 -1.60 -30.32
N ALA A 882 24.01 -2.30 -29.94
CA ALA A 882 23.96 -3.38 -28.93
C ALA A 882 23.33 -2.96 -27.59
N ASP A 883 23.61 -1.72 -27.13
CA ASP A 883 23.09 -1.18 -25.86
C ASP A 883 21.58 -0.89 -25.88
N HIS A 884 20.96 -0.89 -27.06
CA HIS A 884 19.52 -0.74 -27.23
C HIS A 884 18.76 -2.07 -27.05
N LEU A 885 19.45 -3.15 -26.72
CA LEU A 885 18.85 -4.47 -26.56
C LEU A 885 18.97 -4.98 -25.13
N CYS A 886 17.90 -5.62 -24.66
CA CYS A 886 17.90 -6.50 -23.52
C CYS A 886 17.46 -7.88 -24.02
N ALA A 887 18.39 -8.85 -24.02
CA ALA A 887 18.16 -10.18 -24.58
C ALA A 887 18.45 -11.28 -23.56
N PHE A 888 17.58 -12.26 -23.48
CA PHE A 888 17.78 -13.44 -22.62
C PHE A 888 17.05 -14.66 -23.17
N LEU A 889 17.48 -15.83 -22.70
CA LEU A 889 16.94 -17.13 -23.02
C LEU A 889 16.21 -17.68 -21.78
N ARG A 890 15.01 -18.20 -21.99
CA ARG A 890 14.36 -19.14 -21.07
C ARG A 890 14.57 -20.56 -21.58
N LYS A 891 14.98 -21.47 -20.71
CA LYS A 891 15.26 -22.86 -21.07
C LYS A 891 14.71 -23.81 -20.01
N ASN A 892 13.93 -24.81 -20.43
CA ASN A 892 13.51 -25.91 -19.57
C ASN A 892 13.51 -27.21 -20.37
N GLU A 893 14.37 -28.16 -19.99
CA GLU A 893 14.55 -29.43 -20.72
C GLU A 893 14.69 -29.21 -22.24
N ASN A 894 13.66 -29.60 -23.00
CA ASN A 894 13.60 -29.50 -24.48
C ASN A 894 12.92 -28.21 -24.98
N GLN A 895 12.42 -27.36 -24.09
CA GLN A 895 11.77 -26.09 -24.42
C GLN A 895 12.76 -24.93 -24.30
N VAL A 896 12.76 -24.07 -25.33
CA VAL A 896 13.61 -22.89 -25.42
C VAL A 896 12.79 -21.73 -25.98
N ALA A 897 12.92 -20.55 -25.35
CA ALA A 897 12.45 -19.29 -25.90
C ALA A 897 13.52 -18.21 -25.74
N ILE A 898 13.84 -17.50 -26.83
CA ILE A 898 14.72 -16.32 -26.82
C ILE A 898 13.84 -15.07 -26.81
N ILE A 899 14.12 -14.18 -25.88
CA ILE A 899 13.44 -12.92 -25.68
C ILE A 899 14.40 -11.81 -26.09
N VAL A 900 13.95 -10.93 -26.99
CA VAL A 900 14.72 -9.74 -27.37
C VAL A 900 13.83 -8.51 -27.28
N ALA A 901 14.14 -7.62 -26.34
CA ALA A 901 13.43 -6.37 -26.11
C ALA A 901 14.29 -5.15 -26.46
N SER A 902 13.67 -4.13 -27.04
CA SER A 902 14.34 -2.89 -27.44
C SER A 902 14.19 -1.79 -26.37
N ARG A 903 15.13 -0.84 -26.30
CA ARG A 903 15.08 0.31 -25.39
C ARG A 903 15.68 1.57 -26.01
N TRP A 904 15.33 2.72 -25.44
CA TRP A 904 15.83 4.04 -25.81
C TRP A 904 15.52 4.45 -27.25
N PHE A 905 14.24 4.39 -27.60
CA PHE A 905 13.76 4.57 -28.97
C PHE A 905 14.03 5.95 -29.57
N SER A 906 14.15 7.01 -28.75
CA SER A 906 14.36 8.36 -29.29
C SER A 906 15.77 8.58 -29.84
N ILE A 907 16.74 7.80 -29.37
CA ILE A 907 18.15 7.86 -29.78
C ILE A 907 18.61 6.64 -30.60
N LEU A 908 17.75 5.62 -30.74
CA LEU A 908 18.01 4.44 -31.56
C LEU A 908 18.09 4.78 -33.05
N GLY A 909 17.15 5.61 -33.53
CA GLY A 909 16.94 5.88 -34.96
C GLY A 909 15.62 5.28 -35.46
N SER A 910 15.28 5.51 -36.71
CA SER A 910 14.04 5.02 -37.33
C SER A 910 14.22 4.69 -38.80
N ASP A 911 13.30 3.91 -39.35
CA ASP A 911 13.11 3.71 -40.78
C ASP A 911 12.46 4.92 -41.46
N ASP A 912 12.18 4.78 -42.77
CA ASP A 912 11.56 5.81 -43.60
C ASP A 912 10.12 6.17 -43.15
N ASN A 913 9.48 5.32 -42.34
CA ASN A 913 8.15 5.54 -41.77
C ASN A 913 8.20 6.05 -40.32
N GLY A 914 9.38 6.32 -39.77
CA GLY A 914 9.54 6.77 -38.39
C GLY A 914 9.41 5.66 -37.34
N LEU A 915 9.52 4.39 -37.74
CA LEU A 915 9.44 3.21 -36.88
C LEU A 915 10.82 2.62 -36.58
N PRO A 916 11.05 2.01 -35.40
CA PRO A 916 12.35 1.46 -35.01
C PRO A 916 12.61 0.07 -35.62
N LEU A 917 12.52 -0.05 -36.95
CA LEU A 917 12.52 -1.32 -37.67
C LEU A 917 13.65 -1.41 -38.70
N GLY A 918 14.04 -2.65 -39.02
CA GLY A 918 14.88 -2.99 -40.15
C GLY A 918 16.35 -2.52 -40.08
N GLU A 919 17.03 -2.63 -41.21
CA GLU A 919 18.48 -2.41 -41.34
C GLU A 919 18.89 -0.94 -41.11
N SER A 920 18.08 0.02 -41.54
CA SER A 920 18.34 1.46 -41.35
C SER A 920 18.43 1.85 -39.87
N CYS A 921 17.72 1.12 -39.01
CA CYS A 921 17.69 1.33 -37.56
C CYS A 921 18.76 0.50 -36.84
N TRP A 922 18.83 -0.81 -37.14
CA TRP A 922 19.59 -1.79 -36.35
C TRP A 922 20.98 -2.11 -36.90
N GLN A 923 21.29 -1.76 -38.14
CA GLN A 923 22.62 -1.89 -38.75
C GLN A 923 23.19 -3.32 -38.57
N ASN A 924 24.44 -3.44 -38.12
CA ASN A 924 25.13 -4.71 -37.88
C ASN A 924 24.86 -5.30 -36.47
N THR A 925 23.81 -4.88 -35.79
CA THR A 925 23.52 -5.32 -34.41
C THR A 925 23.05 -6.77 -34.39
N GLN A 926 23.60 -7.55 -33.48
CA GLN A 926 23.37 -9.00 -33.38
C GLN A 926 23.21 -9.44 -31.93
N VAL A 927 22.49 -10.55 -31.74
CA VAL A 927 22.36 -11.26 -30.45
C VAL A 927 23.04 -12.62 -30.57
N GLU A 928 23.94 -12.93 -29.63
CA GLU A 928 24.64 -14.21 -29.56
C GLU A 928 23.70 -15.31 -29.04
N ILE A 929 23.65 -16.44 -29.74
CA ILE A 929 22.88 -17.63 -29.39
C ILE A 929 23.84 -18.68 -28.80
N PRO A 930 23.54 -19.24 -27.61
CA PRO A 930 24.41 -20.26 -27.01
C PRO A 930 24.47 -21.52 -27.89
N GLU A 931 25.66 -22.12 -28.06
CA GLU A 931 25.86 -23.33 -28.86
C GLU A 931 24.96 -24.50 -28.44
N ALA A 932 24.60 -24.56 -27.15
CA ALA A 932 23.71 -25.57 -26.59
C ALA A 932 22.26 -25.50 -27.14
N VAL A 933 21.93 -24.44 -27.87
CA VAL A 933 20.65 -24.31 -28.58
C VAL A 933 20.88 -24.79 -30.03
N GLU A 934 20.73 -26.10 -30.25
CA GLU A 934 20.92 -26.76 -31.55
C GLU A 934 19.77 -26.45 -32.53
N CYS A 935 19.59 -25.17 -32.89
CA CYS A 935 18.55 -24.72 -33.79
C CYS A 935 19.12 -23.80 -34.88
N LYS A 936 18.69 -24.01 -36.13
CA LYS A 936 19.11 -23.20 -37.28
C LYS A 936 18.12 -22.09 -37.64
N ILE A 937 16.85 -22.27 -37.28
CA ILE A 937 15.76 -21.37 -37.65
C ILE A 937 14.80 -21.26 -36.47
N PHE A 938 14.54 -20.03 -36.03
CA PHE A 938 13.54 -19.71 -35.04
C PHE A 938 12.29 -19.10 -35.68
N ARG A 939 11.13 -19.34 -35.09
CA ARG A 939 9.88 -18.63 -35.38
C ARG A 939 9.63 -17.57 -34.32
N ASN A 940 9.34 -16.34 -34.74
CA ASN A 940 8.89 -15.27 -33.85
C ASN A 940 7.39 -15.43 -33.57
N ILE A 941 7.02 -15.75 -32.33
CA ILE A 941 5.62 -15.92 -31.89
C ILE A 941 4.78 -14.66 -32.10
N LEU A 942 5.40 -13.48 -32.09
CA LEU A 942 4.68 -12.21 -32.25
C LEU A 942 4.32 -11.94 -33.72
N THR A 943 5.11 -12.39 -34.69
CA THR A 943 4.98 -12.00 -36.10
C THR A 943 4.89 -13.17 -37.08
N ASP A 944 5.07 -14.41 -36.61
CA ASP A 944 5.26 -15.65 -37.39
C ASP A 944 6.45 -15.64 -38.37
N GLN A 945 7.33 -14.64 -38.26
CA GLN A 945 8.53 -14.53 -39.07
C GLN A 945 9.54 -15.63 -38.71
N GLN A 946 10.17 -16.22 -39.73
CA GLN A 946 11.30 -17.14 -39.58
C GLN A 946 12.61 -16.35 -39.52
N ILE A 947 13.44 -16.64 -38.53
CA ILE A 947 14.72 -15.97 -38.26
C ILE A 947 15.83 -17.02 -38.34
N GLU A 948 16.78 -16.81 -39.25
CA GLU A 948 17.91 -17.71 -39.44
C GLU A 948 19.04 -17.42 -38.46
N VAL A 949 19.69 -18.48 -38.00
CA VAL A 949 20.90 -18.40 -37.18
C VAL A 949 22.12 -18.38 -38.08
N ILE A 950 22.95 -17.36 -37.91
CA ILE A 950 24.14 -17.11 -38.73
C ILE A 950 25.38 -17.58 -37.93
N PRO A 951 26.17 -18.53 -38.45
CA PRO A 951 27.45 -18.90 -37.85
C PRO A 951 28.54 -17.89 -38.23
N GLU A 952 29.22 -17.32 -37.23
CA GLU A 952 30.33 -16.38 -37.45
C GLU A 952 31.45 -16.64 -36.42
N LEU A 953 32.67 -16.91 -36.91
CA LEU A 953 33.87 -17.15 -36.09
C LEU A 953 33.70 -18.21 -34.98
N GLY A 954 32.90 -19.25 -35.24
CA GLY A 954 32.64 -20.34 -34.29
C GLY A 954 31.55 -20.05 -33.27
N LYS A 955 30.84 -18.91 -33.38
CA LYS A 955 29.66 -18.57 -32.59
C LYS A 955 28.42 -18.48 -33.47
N TYR A 956 27.25 -18.45 -32.86
CA TYR A 956 25.95 -18.39 -33.54
C TYR A 956 25.25 -17.08 -33.20
N TYR A 957 24.67 -16.41 -34.19
CA TYR A 957 24.02 -15.11 -34.01
C TYR A 957 22.67 -15.03 -34.71
N ILE A 958 21.80 -14.18 -34.21
CA ILE A 958 20.63 -13.66 -34.95
C ILE A 958 20.83 -12.16 -35.19
N ASN A 959 20.51 -11.70 -36.39
CA ASN A 959 20.68 -10.29 -36.77
C ASN A 959 19.45 -9.47 -36.36
N SER A 960 19.65 -8.42 -35.56
CA SER A 960 18.56 -7.60 -35.04
C SER A 960 17.77 -6.89 -36.14
N SER A 961 18.40 -6.54 -37.27
CA SER A 961 17.72 -5.98 -38.44
C SER A 961 16.69 -6.93 -39.05
N GLN A 962 16.96 -8.24 -39.01
CA GLN A 962 16.03 -9.28 -39.43
C GLN A 962 14.98 -9.56 -38.35
N VAL A 963 15.38 -9.63 -37.09
CA VAL A 963 14.47 -9.88 -35.95
C VAL A 963 13.39 -8.78 -35.86
N PHE A 964 13.76 -7.52 -36.10
CA PHE A 964 12.88 -6.37 -36.00
C PHE A 964 12.47 -5.80 -37.36
N THR A 965 12.17 -6.68 -38.33
CA THR A 965 11.65 -6.23 -39.63
C THR A 965 10.22 -5.69 -39.54
N HIS A 966 9.38 -6.27 -38.66
CA HIS A 966 7.95 -5.94 -38.58
C HIS A 966 7.50 -5.43 -37.21
N PHE A 967 8.24 -5.75 -36.16
CA PHE A 967 7.89 -5.41 -34.79
C PHE A 967 9.17 -5.26 -33.95
N PRO A 968 9.27 -4.30 -33.02
CA PRO A 968 10.52 -4.00 -32.30
C PRO A 968 10.80 -4.92 -31.09
N LEU A 969 10.05 -6.00 -30.97
CA LEU A 969 10.13 -6.99 -29.89
C LEU A 969 10.05 -8.38 -30.51
N ALA A 970 10.75 -9.35 -29.92
CA ALA A 970 10.77 -10.71 -30.43
C ALA A 970 10.72 -11.75 -29.32
N LEU A 971 9.84 -12.73 -29.52
CA LEU A 971 9.76 -13.96 -28.73
C LEU A 971 9.98 -15.12 -29.69
N LEU A 972 11.19 -15.67 -29.69
CA LEU A 972 11.64 -16.64 -30.68
C LEU A 972 11.63 -18.04 -30.09
N ILE A 973 11.02 -19.00 -30.79
CA ILE A 973 11.07 -20.43 -30.45
C ILE A 973 11.65 -21.24 -31.61
N PRO A 974 12.30 -22.39 -31.37
CA PRO A 974 12.71 -23.30 -32.43
C PRO A 974 11.54 -23.66 -33.36
N SER A 975 11.71 -23.54 -34.68
CA SER A 975 10.61 -23.76 -35.65
C SER A 975 10.13 -25.21 -35.77
N THR A 976 10.78 -26.16 -35.09
CA THR A 976 10.36 -27.57 -35.01
C THR A 976 9.46 -27.87 -33.80
N MET A 977 9.18 -26.87 -32.95
CA MET A 977 8.19 -26.98 -31.87
C MET A 977 6.84 -26.44 -32.33
N ASP A 978 5.99 -27.32 -32.88
CA ASP A 978 4.54 -27.12 -32.98
C ASP A 978 3.80 -28.09 -32.06
#